data_AF-A0A949QAT0-F1
#
_entry.id   AF-A0A949QAT0-F1
#
_cell.length_a   1.000
_cell.length_b   1.000
_cell.length_c   1.000
_cell.angle_alpha   90.00
_cell.angle_beta   90.00
_cell.angle_gamma   90.00
#
_symmetry.space_group_name_H-M   'P 1'
#
loop_
_entity.id
_entity.type
_entity.pdbx_description
1 polymer ?
#
loop_
_entity_poly.entity_id
_entity_poly.type
_entity_poly.pdbx_seq_one_letter_code
_entity_poly.pdbx_strand_id
1 'polypeptide(L)'
;IEPHTPYIVTLDSDTELPPGRLRDMVGIAAHPHNQPRLDATGTKVVSGYGILQPRVAIPLHAVKEFTLYHWLFAGQCGIDPYSAASSEIYQDVFSEGTFTGKGLLNVRAMHAVLVNRLPEGQVLSHDLLEGSIARCAAVSDISVIESAPFHADVAASRIHRWTRGDWQLLPFLLAPAAYGLSAIHLWKMLDNLRRSLVAPMAMGLLLVTLSGAVMSPWVALALVYAAFVAGPVMGAVVGFAPSRDDLAKAHFYRAAGVDLARALSGGLWQLAQLLPQSIHALDAIGRALYRTMVSRRHLLQWTTAAAAQAQAKTNFRGVLVKHRTEPVNALLLLWTWGVSRTCTADQEMPLSRHEQTYLTGVARDTWRLFERCVGPDDRHLPPDNLQISPHDMLAHRTSPTNIGLYMLSVACARQFGWIGTQDLLARLEATLATLLTLQRHRGHFMNWYDTQSGEALLPMYVSTVDSGNLSGHLLAAAQACRELALSPFDDRAGLGAIAASLQRLQPLLAQRRTLTTIQRTELKWLLADHRATSASNLKDAQALHNTPTQSPIAADRLLALGTALEQLAWQPDYSFLYSHRRHLFHIGYRVAEHQRDAGFYDLLASESRLTSLLAIAKGDVPVRHWSALGRQFFAVGASAGLRSWTGSMFEYLMPGVVLNEPYGSVLHEACHAALREQVLFAKAQRVPWGISESAYAASDFTLAYQYAPHGVPRLALRRTPPDETCKCCKNWVAEANTALSKRLTTLRPGALVVKPLPRWIPLWRTTKA
;
A
#
# COMPACT_ATOMS: atom_id res chain seq x y z
N ILE A 1 29.19 18.05 -4.05
CA ILE A 1 29.12 17.43 -2.71
C ILE A 1 29.74 18.44 -1.76
N GLU A 2 29.04 18.79 -0.68
CA GLU A 2 29.59 19.76 0.28
C GLU A 2 30.90 19.24 0.87
N PRO A 3 31.89 20.11 1.11
CA PRO A 3 33.08 19.73 1.86
C PRO A 3 32.62 19.15 3.20
N HIS A 4 33.09 17.96 3.56
CA HIS A 4 32.75 17.23 4.79
C HIS A 4 31.50 16.34 4.81
N THR A 5 30.78 16.12 3.69
CA THR A 5 29.73 15.09 3.67
C THR A 5 30.31 13.69 3.98
N PRO A 6 29.94 13.02 5.08
CA PRO A 6 30.56 11.75 5.48
C PRO A 6 30.00 10.55 4.71
N TYR A 7 28.72 10.61 4.34
CA TYR A 7 28.01 9.52 3.66
C TYR A 7 27.16 10.04 2.50
N ILE A 8 27.07 9.24 1.44
CA ILE A 8 26.17 9.47 0.30
C ILE A 8 25.30 8.23 0.13
N VAL A 9 24.00 8.41 -0.05
CA VAL A 9 23.10 7.31 -0.40
C VAL A 9 22.86 7.30 -1.90
N THR A 10 23.04 6.15 -2.55
CA THR A 10 22.69 5.93 -3.95
C THR A 10 21.44 5.09 -4.03
N LEU A 11 20.46 5.56 -4.80
CA LEU A 11 19.19 4.88 -5.07
C LEU A 11 18.82 5.11 -6.54
N ASP A 12 18.16 4.13 -7.15
CA ASP A 12 17.58 4.36 -8.47
C ASP A 12 16.35 5.27 -8.35
N SER A 13 15.99 5.96 -9.43
CA SER A 13 14.86 6.90 -9.44
C SER A 13 13.50 6.25 -9.13
N ASP A 14 13.38 4.94 -9.33
CA ASP A 14 12.22 4.10 -9.06
C ASP A 14 12.35 3.31 -7.73
N THR A 15 13.40 3.57 -6.94
CA THR A 15 13.56 3.00 -5.61
C THR A 15 12.93 3.91 -4.56
N GLU A 16 12.03 3.36 -3.77
CA GLU A 16 11.43 4.06 -2.63
C GLU A 16 12.21 3.74 -1.35
N LEU A 17 12.53 4.78 -0.59
CA LEU A 17 13.19 4.68 0.71
C LEU A 17 12.16 4.97 1.81
N PRO A 18 11.73 3.96 2.58
CA PRO A 18 10.81 4.19 3.69
C PRO A 18 11.41 5.16 4.73
N PRO A 19 10.60 5.92 5.48
CA PRO A 19 11.09 6.95 6.38
C PRO A 19 11.79 6.31 7.56
N GLY A 20 12.75 7.04 8.13
CA GLY A 20 13.60 6.54 9.21
C GLY A 20 14.68 5.55 8.74
N ARG A 21 14.52 4.87 7.59
CA ARG A 21 15.50 3.87 7.11
C ARG A 21 16.87 4.47 6.82
N LEU A 22 16.92 5.68 6.27
CA LEU A 22 18.20 6.37 6.11
C LEU A 22 18.90 6.62 7.45
N ARG A 23 18.15 7.07 8.45
CA ARG A 23 18.67 7.30 9.81
C ARG A 23 19.18 6.01 10.42
N ASP A 24 18.44 4.91 10.27
CA ASP A 24 18.86 3.59 10.75
C ASP A 24 20.14 3.12 10.04
N MET A 25 20.24 3.29 8.71
CA MET A 25 21.47 2.97 7.95
C MET A 25 22.67 3.77 8.42
N VAL A 26 22.50 5.08 8.62
CA VAL A 26 23.56 5.94 9.16
C VAL A 26 23.93 5.52 10.58
N GLY A 27 22.96 5.12 11.40
CA GLY A 27 23.21 4.57 12.73
C GLY A 27 24.06 3.29 12.70
N ILE A 28 23.76 2.37 11.77
CA ILE A 28 24.56 1.17 11.55
C ILE A 28 25.97 1.54 11.08
N ALA A 29 26.10 2.49 10.14
CA ALA A 29 27.39 2.92 9.61
C ALA A 29 28.26 3.64 10.65
N ALA A 30 27.64 4.33 11.61
CA ALA A 30 28.33 5.03 12.69
C ALA A 30 28.94 4.08 13.73
N HIS A 31 28.44 2.84 13.81
CA HIS A 31 28.93 1.85 14.77
C HIS A 31 30.44 1.60 14.59
N PRO A 32 31.27 1.61 15.65
CA PRO A 32 32.73 1.51 15.53
C PRO A 32 33.26 0.29 14.76
N HIS A 33 32.55 -0.84 14.82
CA HIS A 33 32.91 -2.05 14.05
C HIS A 33 32.58 -1.95 12.55
N ASN A 34 31.65 -1.07 12.17
CA ASN A 34 31.25 -0.87 10.77
C ASN A 34 32.03 0.26 10.10
N GLN A 35 32.69 1.13 10.87
CA GLN A 35 33.51 2.20 10.31
C GLN A 35 34.69 1.63 9.50
N PRO A 36 34.86 2.03 8.23
CA PRO A 36 35.91 1.51 7.38
C PRO A 36 37.29 1.92 7.91
N ARG A 37 38.17 0.96 8.08
CA ARG A 37 39.59 1.17 8.39
C ARG A 37 40.42 0.75 7.19
N LEU A 38 41.31 1.64 6.77
CA LEU A 38 42.20 1.40 5.65
C LEU A 38 43.48 0.68 6.12
N ASP A 39 44.13 -0.02 5.19
CA ASP A 39 45.51 -0.50 5.37
C ASP A 39 46.50 0.67 5.51
N ALA A 40 47.75 0.36 5.87
CA ALA A 40 48.79 1.37 6.07
C ALA A 40 49.09 2.19 4.80
N THR A 41 48.82 1.63 3.62
CA THR A 41 48.97 2.28 2.32
C THR A 41 47.76 3.13 1.92
N GLY A 42 46.64 3.06 2.65
CA GLY A 42 45.42 3.80 2.35
C GLY A 42 44.65 3.27 1.12
N THR A 43 45.00 2.08 0.66
CA THR A 43 44.58 1.50 -0.62
C THR A 43 43.50 0.44 -0.50
N LYS A 44 43.23 -0.10 0.70
CA LYS A 44 42.28 -1.18 0.90
C LYS A 44 41.56 -1.06 2.23
N VAL A 45 40.26 -1.38 2.27
CA VAL A 45 39.51 -1.50 3.53
C VAL A 45 39.80 -2.85 4.20
N VAL A 46 40.47 -2.84 5.35
CA VAL A 46 40.88 -4.05 6.09
C VAL A 46 39.85 -4.49 7.13
N SER A 47 39.06 -3.56 7.68
CA SER A 47 37.97 -3.83 8.61
C SER A 47 36.87 -2.78 8.47
N GLY A 48 35.65 -3.11 8.91
CA GLY A 48 34.48 -2.27 8.65
C GLY A 48 34.10 -2.27 7.16
N TYR A 49 33.23 -1.35 6.78
CA TYR A 49 32.57 -1.38 5.48
C TYR A 49 32.56 0.00 4.82
N GLY A 50 33.00 0.07 3.56
CA GLY A 50 32.90 1.30 2.75
C GLY A 50 31.51 1.50 2.16
N ILE A 51 30.73 0.41 2.03
CA ILE A 51 29.39 0.41 1.45
C ILE A 51 28.45 -0.43 2.33
N LEU A 52 27.26 0.10 2.62
CA LEU A 52 26.17 -0.64 3.24
C LEU A 52 25.02 -0.78 2.23
N GLN A 53 24.80 -2.00 1.75
CA GLN A 53 23.71 -2.39 0.85
C GLN A 53 22.48 -2.81 1.67
N PRO A 54 21.35 -2.08 1.63
CA PRO A 54 20.12 -2.52 2.23
C PRO A 54 19.49 -3.67 1.42
N ARG A 55 18.64 -4.46 2.08
CA ARG A 55 17.77 -5.43 1.42
C ARG A 55 16.85 -4.73 0.42
N VAL A 56 16.69 -5.28 -0.77
CA VAL A 56 15.68 -4.79 -1.73
C VAL A 56 14.43 -5.65 -1.60
N ALA A 57 13.31 -5.03 -1.25
CA ALA A 57 12.00 -5.67 -1.14
C ALA A 57 11.13 -5.29 -2.35
N ILE A 58 10.42 -6.28 -2.89
CA ILE A 58 9.48 -6.06 -3.98
C ILE A 58 8.13 -5.66 -3.37
N PRO A 59 7.53 -4.53 -3.76
CA PRO A 59 6.25 -4.10 -3.21
C PRO A 59 5.11 -5.06 -3.57
N LEU A 60 4.03 -5.04 -2.78
CA LEU A 60 2.76 -5.61 -3.20
C LEU A 60 2.22 -4.80 -4.38
N HIS A 61 1.88 -5.46 -5.48
CA HIS A 61 1.42 -4.80 -6.70
C HIS A 61 -0.04 -4.36 -6.59
N ALA A 62 -0.40 -3.31 -7.33
CA ALA A 62 -1.80 -2.99 -7.56
C ALA A 62 -2.42 -4.04 -8.51
N VAL A 63 -3.67 -4.43 -8.26
CA VAL A 63 -4.42 -5.43 -9.05
C VAL A 63 -4.40 -5.13 -10.57
N LYS A 64 -4.30 -3.86 -10.95
CA LYS A 64 -4.30 -3.41 -12.35
C LYS A 64 -2.99 -3.68 -13.10
N GLU A 65 -1.90 -3.95 -12.39
CA GLU A 65 -0.56 -4.11 -12.96
C GLU A 65 -0.11 -5.59 -13.01
N PHE A 66 -0.94 -6.50 -12.52
CA PHE A 66 -0.61 -7.93 -12.44
C PHE A 66 -0.44 -8.57 -13.82
N THR A 67 0.70 -9.25 -14.03
CA THR A 67 0.93 -10.16 -15.16
C THR A 67 1.34 -11.53 -14.62
N LEU A 68 1.10 -12.61 -15.37
CA LEU A 68 1.58 -13.92 -14.94
C LEU A 68 3.11 -13.99 -14.97
N TYR A 69 3.79 -13.20 -15.82
CA TYR A 69 5.25 -13.06 -15.75
C TYR A 69 5.70 -12.55 -14.38
N HIS A 70 5.10 -11.45 -13.91
CA HIS A 70 5.37 -10.92 -12.59
C HIS A 70 5.05 -11.96 -11.50
N TRP A 71 3.91 -12.64 -11.58
CA TRP A 71 3.57 -13.72 -10.65
C TRP A 71 4.58 -14.87 -10.63
N LEU A 72 5.14 -15.24 -11.79
CA LEU A 72 6.12 -16.33 -11.91
C LEU A 72 7.49 -15.96 -11.32
N PHE A 73 7.93 -14.72 -11.51
CA PHE A 73 9.33 -14.32 -11.28
C PHE A 73 9.55 -13.30 -10.16
N ALA A 74 8.52 -12.56 -9.73
CA ALA A 74 8.65 -11.60 -8.63
C ALA A 74 8.80 -12.29 -7.26
N GLY A 75 8.47 -13.59 -7.16
CA GLY A 75 8.57 -14.35 -5.92
C GLY A 75 7.56 -13.87 -4.87
N GLN A 76 7.99 -13.80 -3.61
CA GLN A 76 7.17 -13.28 -2.52
C GLN A 76 7.26 -11.74 -2.48
N CYS A 77 6.13 -11.09 -2.75
CA CYS A 77 5.99 -9.64 -2.69
C CYS A 77 5.58 -9.17 -1.28
N GLY A 78 5.95 -7.94 -0.93
CA GLY A 78 5.68 -7.33 0.36
C GLY A 78 6.83 -7.46 1.35
N ILE A 79 6.65 -6.85 2.52
CA ILE A 79 7.60 -6.92 3.63
C ILE A 79 7.14 -8.05 4.55
N ASP A 80 7.95 -9.11 4.67
CA ASP A 80 7.68 -10.20 5.61
C ASP A 80 7.84 -9.67 7.06
N PRO A 81 6.79 -9.71 7.89
CA PRO A 81 6.85 -9.16 9.23
C PRO A 81 7.50 -10.08 10.27
N TYR A 82 7.70 -11.39 10.02
CA TYR A 82 8.14 -12.33 11.07
C TYR A 82 8.97 -13.54 10.65
N SER A 83 8.95 -13.96 9.39
CA SER A 83 9.24 -15.37 9.08
C SER A 83 10.54 -15.57 8.30
N ALA A 84 10.89 -14.64 7.42
CA ALA A 84 12.05 -14.76 6.55
C ALA A 84 13.29 -14.27 7.28
N ALA A 85 14.09 -15.22 7.78
CA ALA A 85 15.51 -14.99 7.95
C ALA A 85 16.09 -14.61 6.58
N SER A 86 16.43 -13.34 6.38
CA SER A 86 17.19 -12.93 5.20
C SER A 86 18.67 -13.15 5.48
N SER A 87 19.17 -14.27 5.00
CA SER A 87 20.60 -14.60 4.99
C SER A 87 21.20 -14.17 3.66
N GLU A 88 22.42 -13.64 3.71
CA GLU A 88 23.24 -13.44 2.52
C GLU A 88 24.50 -14.28 2.75
N ILE A 89 24.66 -15.33 1.93
CA ILE A 89 25.71 -16.35 2.12
C ILE A 89 27.11 -15.74 2.19
N TYR A 90 27.41 -14.74 1.36
CA TYR A 90 28.69 -14.05 1.37
C TYR A 90 28.87 -13.18 2.61
N GLN A 91 27.82 -12.51 3.09
CA GLN A 91 27.87 -11.76 4.33
C GLN A 91 28.07 -12.69 5.54
N ASP A 92 27.33 -13.79 5.59
CA ASP A 92 27.31 -14.69 6.75
C ASP A 92 28.59 -15.53 6.86
N VAL A 93 29.12 -15.99 5.72
CA VAL A 93 30.30 -16.87 5.69
C VAL A 93 31.61 -16.08 5.56
N PHE A 94 31.62 -14.99 4.78
CA PHE A 94 32.83 -14.24 4.44
C PHE A 94 32.85 -12.80 4.98
N SER A 95 31.81 -12.36 5.70
CA SER A 95 31.67 -10.97 6.17
C SER A 95 31.73 -9.94 5.04
N GLU A 96 31.23 -10.30 3.84
CA GLU A 96 31.19 -9.46 2.65
C GLU A 96 29.87 -9.58 1.88
N GLY A 97 29.12 -8.48 1.78
CA GLY A 97 27.92 -8.41 0.94
C GLY A 97 28.20 -8.27 -0.56
N THR A 98 27.11 -8.14 -1.32
CA THR A 98 27.13 -7.86 -2.76
C THR A 98 26.48 -6.49 -2.99
N PHE A 99 27.22 -5.54 -3.58
CA PHE A 99 26.66 -4.22 -3.91
C PHE A 99 25.91 -4.29 -5.23
N THR A 100 24.68 -3.76 -5.25
CA THR A 100 23.78 -3.76 -6.42
C THR A 100 23.43 -2.33 -6.85
N GLY A 101 24.33 -1.38 -6.60
CA GLY A 101 24.17 0.03 -6.97
C GLY A 101 23.35 0.86 -5.98
N LYS A 102 22.75 0.23 -4.96
CA LYS A 102 21.86 0.88 -4.00
C LYS A 102 22.41 0.79 -2.60
N GLY A 103 22.68 1.91 -1.93
CA GLY A 103 23.16 1.83 -0.55
C GLY A 103 23.83 3.08 -0.04
N LEU A 104 24.31 3.00 1.20
CA LEU A 104 25.02 4.09 1.86
C LEU A 104 26.53 3.91 1.66
N LEU A 105 27.15 4.92 1.08
CA LEU A 105 28.57 4.96 0.73
C LEU A 105 29.32 5.86 1.72
N ASN A 106 30.43 5.38 2.28
CA ASN A 106 31.35 6.22 3.03
C ASN A 106 32.25 6.98 2.06
N VAL A 107 32.10 8.31 2.02
CA VAL A 107 32.75 9.17 1.02
C VAL A 107 34.28 9.06 1.10
N ARG A 108 34.84 9.05 2.31
CA ARG A 108 36.30 8.97 2.51
C ARG A 108 36.87 7.61 2.09
N ALA A 109 36.22 6.52 2.48
CA ALA A 109 36.68 5.18 2.13
C ALA A 109 36.59 4.95 0.62
N MET A 110 35.47 5.32 -0.01
CA MET A 110 35.29 5.22 -1.46
C MET A 110 36.33 6.06 -2.21
N HIS A 111 36.55 7.30 -1.78
CA HIS A 111 37.55 8.17 -2.39
C HIS A 111 38.97 7.58 -2.26
N ALA A 112 39.33 7.03 -1.10
CA ALA A 112 40.65 6.45 -0.87
C ALA A 112 40.92 5.21 -1.74
N VAL A 113 39.93 4.33 -1.90
CA VAL A 113 40.14 3.02 -2.55
C VAL A 113 39.82 2.97 -4.03
N LEU A 114 39.04 3.93 -4.57
CA LEU A 114 38.59 3.92 -5.98
C LEU A 114 39.20 5.03 -6.84
N VAL A 115 39.54 6.19 -6.28
CA VAL A 115 40.03 7.33 -7.08
C VAL A 115 41.33 6.97 -7.79
N ASN A 116 41.39 7.31 -9.09
CA ASN A 116 42.51 7.04 -10.00
C ASN A 116 42.89 5.56 -10.15
N ARG A 117 42.05 4.63 -9.67
CA ARG A 117 42.27 3.18 -9.83
C ARG A 117 41.44 2.58 -10.94
N LEU A 118 40.22 3.06 -11.13
CA LEU A 118 39.34 2.56 -12.18
C LEU A 118 39.58 3.34 -13.49
N PRO A 119 39.75 2.65 -14.63
CA PRO A 119 39.90 3.31 -15.91
C PRO A 119 38.62 4.06 -16.32
N GLU A 120 38.78 5.31 -16.74
CA GLU A 120 37.64 6.16 -17.13
C GLU A 120 36.83 5.56 -18.28
N GLY A 121 35.50 5.55 -18.11
CA GLY A 121 34.57 5.16 -19.17
C GLY A 121 34.53 3.66 -19.52
N GLN A 122 35.19 2.80 -18.76
CA GLN A 122 35.26 1.35 -19.05
C GLN A 122 34.31 0.49 -18.19
N VAL A 123 33.89 0.99 -17.02
CA VAL A 123 32.97 0.28 -16.12
C VAL A 123 31.54 0.71 -16.43
N LEU A 124 30.72 -0.18 -16.98
CA LEU A 124 29.32 0.11 -17.35
C LEU A 124 28.36 0.11 -16.14
N SER A 125 28.61 -0.74 -15.15
CA SER A 125 27.79 -0.85 -13.94
C SER A 125 28.68 -0.72 -12.72
N HIS A 126 28.49 0.36 -11.96
CA HIS A 126 29.23 0.64 -10.74
C HIS A 126 28.59 -0.11 -9.55
N ASP A 127 28.63 -1.44 -9.60
CA ASP A 127 27.96 -2.34 -8.65
C ASP A 127 28.99 -3.30 -8.00
N LEU A 128 29.20 -4.47 -8.62
CA LEU A 128 29.96 -5.56 -8.02
C LEU A 128 31.44 -5.24 -7.80
N LEU A 129 32.09 -4.51 -8.72
CA LEU A 129 33.52 -4.20 -8.65
C LEU A 129 33.82 -3.23 -7.50
N GLU A 130 33.09 -2.13 -7.42
CA GLU A 130 33.19 -1.13 -6.36
C GLU A 130 32.87 -1.74 -5.01
N GLY A 131 31.81 -2.56 -4.95
CA GLY A 131 31.45 -3.31 -3.75
C GLY A 131 32.56 -4.24 -3.27
N SER A 132 33.31 -4.84 -4.19
CA SER A 132 34.45 -5.71 -3.89
C SER A 132 35.68 -4.92 -3.42
N ILE A 133 35.98 -3.77 -4.03
CA ILE A 133 37.16 -2.97 -3.68
C ILE A 133 36.93 -2.19 -2.36
N ALA A 134 35.74 -1.59 -2.20
CA ALA A 134 35.39 -0.78 -1.04
C ALA A 134 34.85 -1.59 0.15
N ARG A 135 34.70 -2.91 -0.01
CA ARG A 135 34.13 -3.84 0.96
C ARG A 135 32.70 -3.47 1.35
N CYS A 136 31.75 -4.14 0.68
CA CYS A 136 30.32 -4.01 0.93
C CYS A 136 29.86 -4.88 2.11
N ALA A 137 28.93 -4.36 2.92
CA ALA A 137 28.12 -5.14 3.85
C ALA A 137 26.67 -5.21 3.38
N ALA A 138 26.04 -6.38 3.52
CA ALA A 138 24.60 -6.53 3.37
C ALA A 138 23.90 -6.20 4.70
N VAL A 139 22.88 -5.35 4.66
CA VAL A 139 22.05 -4.97 5.81
C VAL A 139 20.66 -5.58 5.64
N SER A 140 20.42 -6.68 6.34
CA SER A 140 19.16 -7.46 6.29
C SER A 140 17.94 -6.71 6.83
N ASP A 141 18.15 -5.90 7.87
CA ASP A 141 17.07 -5.36 8.70
C ASP A 141 16.46 -4.06 8.14
N ILE A 142 17.11 -3.52 7.12
CA ILE A 142 16.72 -2.30 6.43
C ILE A 142 16.35 -2.68 5.00
N SER A 143 15.10 -2.40 4.63
CA SER A 143 14.61 -2.64 3.27
C SER A 143 14.36 -1.35 2.53
N VAL A 144 14.83 -1.29 1.29
CA VAL A 144 14.37 -0.35 0.26
C VAL A 144 13.37 -1.05 -0.64
N ILE A 145 12.45 -0.31 -1.25
CA ILE A 145 11.37 -0.86 -2.05
C ILE A 145 11.67 -0.59 -3.53
N GLU A 146 11.69 -1.62 -4.36
CA GLU A 146 11.87 -1.50 -5.80
C GLU A 146 10.91 -2.44 -6.54
N SER A 147 10.28 -1.96 -7.61
CA SER A 147 9.37 -2.77 -8.41
C SER A 147 10.11 -3.79 -9.27
N ALA A 148 9.67 -5.05 -9.22
CA ALA A 148 10.10 -6.09 -10.14
C ALA A 148 9.50 -5.86 -11.55
N PRO A 149 10.19 -6.27 -12.63
CA PRO A 149 9.69 -6.10 -13.99
C PRO A 149 8.35 -6.83 -14.20
N PHE A 150 7.37 -6.12 -14.76
CA PHE A 150 6.04 -6.68 -15.05
C PHE A 150 5.99 -7.44 -16.39
N HIS A 151 6.96 -7.23 -17.28
CA HIS A 151 7.00 -7.88 -18.59
C HIS A 151 8.35 -8.52 -18.88
N ALA A 152 8.31 -9.62 -19.64
CA ALA A 152 9.49 -10.41 -19.96
C ALA A 152 10.53 -9.66 -20.81
N ASP A 153 10.10 -8.74 -21.66
CA ASP A 153 10.98 -7.93 -22.51
C ASP A 153 11.77 -6.89 -21.70
N VAL A 154 11.13 -6.28 -20.70
CA VAL A 154 11.79 -5.37 -19.76
C VAL A 154 12.82 -6.11 -18.92
N ALA A 155 12.46 -7.30 -18.42
CA ALA A 155 13.41 -8.17 -17.72
C ALA A 155 14.59 -8.59 -18.61
N ALA A 156 14.33 -8.98 -19.86
CA ALA A 156 15.36 -9.36 -20.83
C ALA A 156 16.31 -8.18 -21.15
N SER A 157 15.79 -6.96 -21.23
CA SER A 157 16.60 -5.75 -21.39
C SER A 157 17.51 -5.49 -20.18
N ARG A 158 17.01 -5.72 -18.95
CA ARG A 158 17.83 -5.61 -17.72
C ARG A 158 18.95 -6.65 -17.71
N ILE A 159 18.63 -7.92 -17.99
CA ILE A 159 19.61 -9.02 -18.06
C ILE A 159 20.66 -8.75 -19.14
N HIS A 160 20.27 -8.30 -20.34
CA HIS A 160 21.22 -7.97 -21.41
C HIS A 160 22.22 -6.89 -20.98
N ARG A 161 21.75 -5.83 -20.31
CA ARG A 161 22.62 -4.79 -19.76
C ARG A 161 23.58 -5.35 -18.71
N TRP A 162 23.09 -6.15 -17.76
CA TRP A 162 23.92 -6.71 -16.69
C TRP A 162 24.99 -7.65 -17.24
N THR A 163 24.62 -8.57 -18.15
CA THR A 163 25.58 -9.44 -18.83
C THR A 163 26.67 -8.63 -19.54
N ARG A 164 26.33 -7.53 -20.22
CA ARG A 164 27.36 -6.67 -20.82
C ARG A 164 28.32 -6.08 -19.78
N GLY A 165 27.78 -5.60 -18.67
CA GLY A 165 28.56 -5.05 -17.57
C GLY A 165 29.50 -6.08 -16.94
N ASP A 166 29.00 -7.29 -16.69
CA ASP A 166 29.80 -8.39 -16.12
C ASP A 166 30.98 -8.77 -17.04
N TRP A 167 30.73 -8.93 -18.34
CA TRP A 167 31.79 -9.29 -19.30
C TRP A 167 32.79 -8.15 -19.56
N GLN A 168 32.41 -6.89 -19.32
CA GLN A 168 33.35 -5.76 -19.32
C GLN A 168 34.33 -5.80 -18.14
N LEU A 169 34.04 -6.56 -17.08
CA LEU A 169 34.95 -6.74 -15.94
C LEU A 169 36.09 -7.73 -16.22
N LEU A 170 36.10 -8.40 -17.37
CA LEU A 170 37.12 -9.41 -17.71
C LEU A 170 38.58 -8.92 -17.58
N PRO A 171 38.96 -7.68 -17.97
CA PRO A 171 40.32 -7.20 -17.75
C PRO A 171 40.74 -7.14 -16.27
N PHE A 172 39.79 -6.89 -15.36
CA PHE A 172 40.05 -6.85 -13.92
C PHE A 172 40.23 -8.25 -13.34
N LEU A 173 39.53 -9.26 -13.88
CA LEU A 173 39.71 -10.67 -13.55
C LEU A 173 41.09 -11.20 -13.96
N LEU A 174 41.68 -10.64 -15.01
CA LEU A 174 43.02 -11.02 -15.49
C LEU A 174 44.16 -10.36 -14.68
N ALA A 175 43.87 -9.30 -13.93
CA ALA A 175 44.86 -8.56 -13.14
C ALA A 175 44.38 -8.29 -11.69
N PRO A 176 43.95 -9.30 -10.91
CA PRO A 176 43.29 -9.09 -9.62
C PRO A 176 44.19 -8.40 -8.58
N ALA A 177 45.50 -8.68 -8.61
CA ALA A 177 46.47 -8.09 -7.69
C ALA A 177 46.55 -6.56 -7.84
N ALA A 178 46.40 -6.03 -9.06
CA ALA A 178 46.45 -4.60 -9.32
C ALA A 178 45.28 -3.84 -8.65
N TYR A 179 44.17 -4.53 -8.41
CA TYR A 179 42.95 -3.96 -7.83
C TYR A 179 42.68 -4.46 -6.40
N GLY A 180 43.60 -5.22 -5.81
CA GLY A 180 43.47 -5.74 -4.44
C GLY A 180 42.33 -6.76 -4.26
N LEU A 181 41.94 -7.45 -5.34
CA LEU A 181 40.82 -8.40 -5.33
C LEU A 181 41.21 -9.73 -4.69
N SER A 182 40.37 -10.23 -3.79
CA SER A 182 40.53 -11.52 -3.10
C SER A 182 39.93 -12.66 -3.93
N ALA A 183 40.16 -13.91 -3.49
CA ALA A 183 39.58 -15.09 -4.12
C ALA A 183 38.04 -15.06 -4.13
N ILE A 184 37.41 -14.50 -3.08
CA ILE A 184 35.95 -14.41 -3.01
C ILE A 184 35.39 -13.35 -3.98
N HIS A 185 36.10 -12.25 -4.19
CA HIS A 185 35.72 -11.24 -5.20
C HIS A 185 35.78 -11.84 -6.61
N LEU A 186 36.85 -12.59 -6.91
CA LEU A 186 37.01 -13.31 -8.17
C LEU A 186 35.90 -14.34 -8.37
N TRP A 187 35.56 -15.11 -7.33
CA TRP A 187 34.46 -16.07 -7.40
C TRP A 187 33.12 -15.40 -7.73
N LYS A 188 32.77 -14.29 -7.06
CA LYS A 188 31.52 -13.54 -7.33
C LYS A 188 31.43 -13.12 -8.81
N MET A 189 32.51 -12.55 -9.35
CA MET A 189 32.58 -12.11 -10.74
C MET A 189 32.57 -13.29 -11.73
N LEU A 190 33.32 -14.36 -11.46
CA LEU A 190 33.34 -15.56 -12.29
C LEU A 190 31.99 -16.28 -12.31
N ASP A 191 31.28 -16.32 -11.19
CA ASP A 191 29.95 -16.91 -11.11
C ASP A 191 28.94 -16.12 -11.94
N ASN A 192 29.02 -14.78 -11.99
CA ASN A 192 28.20 -13.98 -12.92
C ASN A 192 28.46 -14.36 -14.39
N LEU A 193 29.73 -14.47 -14.80
CA LEU A 193 30.09 -14.91 -16.15
C LEU A 193 29.55 -16.32 -16.43
N ARG A 194 29.73 -17.26 -15.50
CA ARG A 194 29.21 -18.64 -15.59
C ARG A 194 27.68 -18.66 -15.74
N ARG A 195 26.95 -17.90 -14.93
CA ARG A 195 25.48 -17.81 -14.99
C ARG A 195 24.99 -17.31 -16.35
N SER A 196 25.69 -16.34 -16.95
CA SER A 196 25.34 -15.83 -18.28
C SER A 196 25.49 -16.87 -19.41
N LEU A 197 26.32 -17.92 -19.18
CA LEU A 197 26.57 -19.00 -20.14
C LEU A 197 25.60 -20.18 -20.00
N VAL A 198 24.81 -20.26 -18.92
CA VAL A 198 23.91 -21.40 -18.65
C VAL A 198 22.92 -21.63 -19.80
N ALA A 199 22.24 -20.58 -20.28
CA ALA A 199 21.30 -20.70 -21.39
C ALA A 199 22.00 -21.09 -22.72
N PRO A 200 23.06 -20.40 -23.18
CA PRO A 200 23.82 -20.83 -24.37
C PRO A 200 24.35 -22.26 -24.30
N MET A 201 24.91 -22.67 -23.16
CA MET A 201 25.44 -24.03 -22.98
C MET A 201 24.33 -25.08 -22.97
N ALA A 202 23.20 -24.80 -22.33
CA ALA A 202 22.03 -25.67 -22.35
C ALA A 202 21.46 -25.84 -23.77
N MET A 203 21.40 -24.75 -24.55
CA MET A 203 21.02 -24.82 -25.97
C MET A 203 22.04 -25.65 -26.78
N GLY A 204 23.34 -25.42 -26.56
CA GLY A 204 24.40 -26.21 -27.19
C GLY A 204 24.28 -27.70 -26.89
N LEU A 205 24.00 -28.08 -25.64
CA LEU A 205 23.74 -29.47 -25.25
C LEU A 205 22.57 -30.05 -26.03
N LEU A 206 21.42 -29.35 -26.12
CA LEU A 206 20.27 -29.84 -26.89
C LEU A 206 20.62 -30.04 -28.37
N LEU A 207 21.31 -29.09 -29.00
CA LEU A 207 21.73 -29.19 -30.40
C LEU A 207 22.67 -30.39 -30.65
N VAL A 208 23.65 -30.62 -29.76
CA VAL A 208 24.57 -31.77 -29.84
C VAL A 208 23.85 -33.09 -29.60
N THR A 209 22.81 -33.11 -28.78
CA THR A 209 22.02 -34.34 -28.56
C THR A 209 21.07 -34.64 -29.71
N LEU A 210 20.54 -33.60 -30.37
CA LEU A 210 19.73 -33.74 -31.58
C LEU A 210 20.55 -34.23 -32.79
N SER A 211 21.87 -34.02 -32.82
CA SER A 211 22.75 -34.62 -33.82
C SER A 211 23.06 -36.11 -33.57
N GLY A 212 22.50 -36.71 -32.50
CA GLY A 212 22.57 -38.13 -32.20
C GLY A 212 23.86 -38.58 -31.49
N ALA A 213 24.70 -37.64 -31.05
CA ALA A 213 26.11 -37.93 -30.73
C ALA A 213 26.42 -38.27 -29.26
N VAL A 214 25.53 -38.01 -28.30
CA VAL A 214 25.92 -38.03 -26.86
C VAL A 214 24.92 -38.73 -25.94
N MET A 215 23.63 -38.40 -26.00
CA MET A 215 22.62 -38.95 -25.10
C MET A 215 21.22 -38.82 -25.71
N SER A 216 20.24 -39.50 -25.10
CA SER A 216 18.83 -39.36 -25.45
C SER A 216 18.37 -37.90 -25.34
N PRO A 217 17.64 -37.35 -26.33
CA PRO A 217 17.09 -36.00 -26.27
C PRO A 217 16.22 -35.75 -25.02
N TRP A 218 15.55 -36.78 -24.51
CA TRP A 218 14.74 -36.69 -23.28
C TRP A 218 15.59 -36.50 -22.02
N VAL A 219 16.75 -37.14 -21.97
CA VAL A 219 17.71 -36.98 -20.85
C VAL A 219 18.31 -35.58 -20.89
N ALA A 220 18.69 -35.11 -22.09
CA ALA A 220 19.19 -33.76 -22.28
C ALA A 220 18.16 -32.70 -21.86
N LEU A 221 16.90 -32.88 -22.27
CA LEU A 221 15.80 -32.00 -21.89
C LEU A 221 15.56 -31.98 -20.38
N ALA A 222 15.59 -33.14 -19.72
CA ALA A 222 15.43 -33.25 -18.28
C ALA A 222 16.56 -32.56 -17.52
N LEU A 223 17.82 -32.71 -17.97
CA LEU A 223 18.98 -32.03 -17.38
C LEU A 223 18.90 -30.51 -17.52
N VAL A 224 18.51 -30.03 -18.70
CA VAL A 224 18.32 -28.59 -18.95
C VAL A 224 17.20 -28.04 -18.06
N TYR A 225 16.07 -28.72 -17.98
CA TYR A 225 14.97 -28.32 -17.09
C TYR A 225 15.41 -28.29 -15.62
N ALA A 226 16.10 -29.35 -15.16
CA ALA A 226 16.63 -29.42 -13.80
C ALA A 226 17.60 -28.27 -13.49
N ALA A 227 18.44 -27.86 -14.43
CA ALA A 227 19.38 -26.74 -14.24
C ALA A 227 18.68 -25.40 -13.95
N PHE A 228 17.50 -25.16 -14.52
CA PHE A 228 16.72 -23.94 -14.25
C PHE A 228 15.80 -24.06 -13.02
N VAL A 229 15.41 -25.28 -12.64
CA VAL A 229 14.35 -25.53 -11.66
C VAL A 229 14.86 -25.92 -10.28
N ALA A 230 16.04 -26.56 -10.19
CA ALA A 230 16.55 -27.10 -8.94
C ALA A 230 16.63 -26.04 -7.82
N GLY A 231 17.20 -24.87 -8.11
CA GLY A 231 17.30 -23.77 -7.14
C GLY A 231 15.94 -23.30 -6.61
N PRO A 232 15.03 -22.82 -7.49
CA PRO A 232 13.69 -22.39 -7.09
C PRO A 232 12.88 -23.48 -6.36
N VAL A 233 12.98 -24.74 -6.78
CA VAL A 233 12.27 -25.86 -6.13
C VAL A 233 12.84 -26.15 -4.75
N MET A 234 14.16 -26.12 -4.56
CA MET A 234 14.75 -26.25 -3.22
C MET A 234 14.19 -25.18 -2.27
N GLY A 235 14.12 -23.93 -2.72
CA GLY A 235 13.50 -22.84 -1.95
C GLY A 235 12.02 -23.10 -1.64
N ALA A 236 11.24 -23.53 -2.64
CA ALA A 236 9.82 -23.84 -2.45
C ALA A 236 9.58 -25.03 -1.51
N VAL A 237 10.42 -26.07 -1.57
CA VAL A 237 10.34 -27.25 -0.69
C VAL A 237 10.66 -26.90 0.75
N VAL A 238 11.66 -26.04 0.99
CA VAL A 238 11.93 -25.51 2.34
C VAL A 238 10.72 -24.75 2.88
N GLY A 239 9.94 -24.09 2.02
CA GLY A 239 8.68 -23.43 2.37
C GLY A 239 7.58 -24.36 2.92
N PHE A 240 7.70 -25.68 2.80
CA PHE A 240 6.78 -26.64 3.42
C PHE A 240 7.09 -26.94 4.90
N ALA A 241 8.23 -26.47 5.43
CA ALA A 241 8.59 -26.64 6.82
C ALA A 241 8.02 -25.47 7.66
N PRO A 242 6.93 -25.67 8.43
CA PRO A 242 6.41 -24.63 9.30
C PRO A 242 7.41 -24.32 10.41
N SER A 243 7.69 -23.03 10.62
CA SER A 243 8.55 -22.57 11.71
C SER A 243 7.79 -22.36 13.04
N ARG A 244 6.45 -22.45 13.01
CA ARG A 244 5.57 -22.26 14.18
C ARG A 244 4.34 -23.18 14.14
N ASP A 245 3.87 -23.57 15.33
CA ASP A 245 2.74 -24.50 15.51
C ASP A 245 1.35 -23.84 15.48
N ASP A 246 1.29 -22.51 15.59
CA ASP A 246 0.06 -21.69 15.65
C ASP A 246 -0.49 -21.27 14.27
N LEU A 247 0.08 -21.80 13.19
CA LEU A 247 -0.26 -21.43 11.82
C LEU A 247 -1.57 -22.07 11.35
N ALA A 248 -2.33 -21.34 10.54
CA ALA A 248 -3.45 -21.88 9.76
C ALA A 248 -2.93 -22.89 8.72
N LYS A 249 -2.75 -24.16 9.12
CA LYS A 249 -2.08 -25.21 8.34
C LYS A 249 -2.57 -25.32 6.90
N ALA A 250 -3.88 -25.22 6.67
CA ALA A 250 -4.47 -25.28 5.33
C ALA A 250 -4.02 -24.12 4.43
N HIS A 251 -3.95 -22.89 4.97
CA HIS A 251 -3.45 -21.73 4.24
C HIS A 251 -1.94 -21.85 3.97
N PHE A 252 -1.18 -22.26 5.00
CA PHE A 252 0.26 -22.45 4.91
C PHE A 252 0.65 -23.44 3.79
N TYR A 253 0.08 -24.65 3.79
CA TYR A 253 0.39 -25.64 2.76
C TYR A 253 -0.14 -25.25 1.38
N ARG A 254 -1.23 -24.49 1.30
CA ARG A 254 -1.69 -23.93 0.02
C ARG A 254 -0.69 -22.91 -0.52
N ALA A 255 -0.15 -22.03 0.33
CA ALA A 255 0.86 -21.05 -0.07
C ALA A 255 2.16 -21.74 -0.53
N ALA A 256 2.64 -22.73 0.24
CA ALA A 256 3.80 -23.53 -0.15
C ALA A 256 3.58 -24.28 -1.48
N GLY A 257 2.38 -24.85 -1.69
CA GLY A 257 1.99 -25.46 -2.96
C GLY A 257 1.96 -24.49 -4.14
N VAL A 258 1.51 -23.25 -3.91
CA VAL A 258 1.55 -22.17 -4.90
C VAL A 258 2.99 -21.80 -5.27
N ASP A 259 3.89 -21.69 -4.29
CA ASP A 259 5.31 -21.39 -4.51
C ASP A 259 6.00 -22.52 -5.30
N LEU A 260 5.68 -23.78 -5.01
CA LEU A 260 6.16 -24.94 -5.79
C LEU A 260 5.63 -24.92 -7.23
N ALA A 261 4.33 -24.67 -7.41
CA ALA A 261 3.74 -24.55 -8.74
C ALA A 261 4.38 -23.41 -9.54
N ARG A 262 4.69 -22.28 -8.89
CA ARG A 262 5.41 -21.14 -9.48
C ARG A 262 6.82 -21.54 -9.93
N ALA A 263 7.58 -22.24 -9.08
CA ALA A 263 8.93 -22.70 -9.41
C ALA A 263 8.94 -23.64 -10.63
N LEU A 264 8.04 -24.63 -10.66
CA LEU A 264 7.93 -25.58 -11.77
C LEU A 264 7.48 -24.90 -13.08
N SER A 265 6.49 -24.01 -13.00
CA SER A 265 5.98 -23.25 -14.15
C SER A 265 7.01 -22.26 -14.68
N GLY A 266 7.77 -21.61 -13.78
CA GLY A 266 8.89 -20.75 -14.13
C GLY A 266 10.00 -21.52 -14.84
N GLY A 267 10.26 -22.77 -14.45
CA GLY A 267 11.15 -23.67 -15.17
C GLY A 267 10.74 -23.94 -16.61
N LEU A 268 9.44 -24.25 -16.80
CA LEU A 268 8.88 -24.50 -18.12
C LEU A 268 9.00 -23.23 -18.97
N TRP A 269 8.90 -22.07 -18.34
CA TRP A 269 9.12 -20.78 -18.99
C TRP A 269 10.55 -20.59 -19.47
N GLN A 270 11.53 -20.86 -18.61
CA GLN A 270 12.93 -20.75 -19.01
C GLN A 270 13.25 -21.70 -20.16
N LEU A 271 12.72 -22.92 -20.12
CA LEU A 271 12.89 -23.90 -21.19
C LEU A 271 12.26 -23.42 -22.52
N ALA A 272 11.03 -22.88 -22.46
CA ALA A 272 10.35 -22.30 -23.60
C ALA A 272 11.11 -21.13 -24.24
N GLN A 273 11.76 -20.31 -23.42
CA GLN A 273 12.47 -19.12 -23.83
C GLN A 273 13.97 -19.36 -24.09
N LEU A 274 14.42 -20.61 -24.06
CA LEU A 274 15.84 -20.95 -24.09
C LEU A 274 16.57 -20.42 -25.33
N LEU A 275 15.96 -20.51 -26.51
CA LEU A 275 16.54 -20.00 -27.76
C LEU A 275 16.66 -18.46 -27.75
N PRO A 276 15.57 -17.69 -27.53
CA PRO A 276 15.67 -16.23 -27.40
C PRO A 276 16.68 -15.79 -26.34
N GLN A 277 16.71 -16.45 -25.17
CA GLN A 277 17.65 -16.12 -24.10
C GLN A 277 19.09 -16.39 -24.50
N SER A 278 19.36 -17.50 -25.18
CA SER A 278 20.70 -17.85 -25.67
C SER A 278 21.20 -16.82 -26.67
N ILE A 279 20.36 -16.42 -27.63
CA ILE A 279 20.70 -15.39 -28.62
C ILE A 279 20.99 -14.05 -27.93
N HIS A 280 20.13 -13.63 -26.99
CA HIS A 280 20.32 -12.38 -26.26
C HIS A 280 21.59 -12.39 -25.40
N ALA A 281 21.90 -13.51 -24.74
CA ALA A 281 23.11 -13.66 -23.96
C ALA A 281 24.36 -13.62 -24.85
N LEU A 282 24.38 -14.36 -25.96
CA LEU A 282 25.50 -14.35 -26.91
C LEU A 282 25.72 -12.98 -27.55
N ASP A 283 24.64 -12.25 -27.90
CA ASP A 283 24.74 -10.87 -28.39
C ASP A 283 25.32 -9.92 -27.32
N ALA A 284 24.87 -10.03 -26.06
CA ALA A 284 25.42 -9.24 -24.95
C ALA A 284 26.93 -9.52 -24.77
N ILE A 285 27.32 -10.79 -24.70
CA ILE A 285 28.71 -11.22 -24.53
C ILE A 285 29.56 -10.73 -25.70
N GLY A 286 29.14 -11.00 -26.95
CA GLY A 286 29.85 -10.61 -28.15
C GLY A 286 30.03 -9.10 -28.26
N ARG A 287 28.99 -8.31 -27.95
CA ARG A 287 29.08 -6.84 -27.92
C ARG A 287 30.01 -6.34 -26.83
N ALA A 288 29.96 -6.92 -25.63
CA ALA A 288 30.83 -6.54 -24.54
C ALA A 288 32.31 -6.78 -24.88
N LEU A 289 32.62 -7.98 -25.39
CA LEU A 289 33.98 -8.34 -25.82
C LEU A 289 34.45 -7.47 -26.98
N TYR A 290 33.63 -7.29 -28.02
CA TYR A 290 33.98 -6.45 -29.17
C TYR A 290 34.23 -4.99 -28.77
N ARG A 291 33.38 -4.41 -27.91
CA ARG A 291 33.55 -3.03 -27.45
C ARG A 291 34.77 -2.86 -26.54
N THR A 292 35.05 -3.85 -25.70
CA THR A 292 36.16 -3.77 -24.74
C THR A 292 37.50 -4.06 -25.39
N MET A 293 37.57 -5.03 -26.30
CA MET A 293 38.83 -5.49 -26.89
C MET A 293 39.15 -4.85 -28.24
N VAL A 294 38.13 -4.47 -29.03
CA VAL A 294 38.33 -4.01 -30.41
C VAL A 294 37.93 -2.55 -30.60
N SER A 295 36.65 -2.21 -30.47
CA SER A 295 36.17 -0.91 -30.93
C SER A 295 36.38 0.25 -29.96
N ARG A 296 36.45 -0.02 -28.64
CA ARG A 296 36.55 0.99 -27.56
C ARG A 296 35.51 2.11 -27.63
N ARG A 297 34.40 1.90 -28.36
CA ARG A 297 33.31 2.88 -28.55
C ARG A 297 32.04 2.41 -27.84
N HIS A 298 31.24 3.36 -27.34
CA HIS A 298 29.95 3.10 -26.70
C HIS A 298 30.01 2.11 -25.52
N LEU A 299 31.11 2.14 -24.75
CA LEU A 299 31.31 1.27 -23.57
C LEU A 299 30.26 1.50 -22.49
N LEU A 300 29.78 2.73 -22.35
CA LEU A 300 28.77 3.15 -21.37
C LEU A 300 27.34 3.24 -21.94
N GLN A 301 27.04 2.62 -23.07
CA GLN A 301 25.69 2.73 -23.64
C GLN A 301 24.67 1.91 -22.82
N TRP A 302 23.69 2.61 -22.23
CA TRP A 302 22.58 2.02 -21.49
C TRP A 302 21.25 2.75 -21.74
N THR A 303 20.14 2.07 -21.43
CA THR A 303 18.77 2.60 -21.43
C THR A 303 18.20 2.45 -20.02
N THR A 304 17.44 3.45 -19.54
CA THR A 304 16.82 3.39 -18.21
C THR A 304 15.70 2.33 -18.17
N ALA A 305 15.47 1.73 -17.01
CA ALA A 305 14.38 0.77 -16.82
C ALA A 305 13.01 1.40 -17.12
N ALA A 306 12.80 2.66 -16.70
CA ALA A 306 11.61 3.42 -17.01
C ALA A 306 11.41 3.64 -18.53
N ALA A 307 12.48 3.96 -19.27
CA ALA A 307 12.40 4.09 -20.73
C ALA A 307 12.15 2.75 -21.42
N ALA A 308 12.75 1.66 -20.94
CA ALA A 308 12.50 0.31 -21.47
C ALA A 308 11.05 -0.14 -21.23
N GLN A 309 10.50 0.11 -20.03
CA GLN A 309 9.10 -0.16 -19.69
C GLN A 309 8.14 0.68 -20.54
N ALA A 310 8.45 1.97 -20.78
CA ALA A 310 7.64 2.84 -21.63
C ALA A 310 7.70 2.48 -23.12
N GLN A 311 8.82 1.89 -23.57
CA GLN A 311 9.00 1.43 -24.96
C GLN A 311 8.48 0.01 -25.21
N ALA A 312 8.13 -0.74 -24.15
CA ALA A 312 7.55 -2.07 -24.25
C ALA A 312 6.21 -2.00 -25.01
N LYS A 313 6.20 -2.48 -26.26
CA LYS A 313 4.99 -2.57 -27.07
C LYS A 313 4.23 -3.84 -26.70
N THR A 314 3.24 -3.74 -25.81
CA THR A 314 2.40 -4.86 -25.37
C THR A 314 1.30 -5.24 -26.36
N ASN A 315 1.22 -4.56 -27.50
CA ASN A 315 0.13 -4.71 -28.46
C ASN A 315 0.34 -5.98 -29.30
N PHE A 316 -0.71 -6.77 -29.53
CA PHE A 316 -0.70 -8.03 -30.29
C PHE A 316 0.05 -7.94 -31.63
N ARG A 317 -0.17 -6.85 -32.39
CA ARG A 317 0.53 -6.59 -33.66
C ARG A 317 2.03 -6.35 -33.47
N GLY A 318 2.44 -5.68 -32.38
CA GLY A 318 3.85 -5.41 -32.06
C GLY A 318 4.63 -6.68 -31.72
N VAL A 319 4.01 -7.59 -30.96
CA VAL A 319 4.58 -8.91 -30.63
C VAL A 319 4.67 -9.78 -31.89
N LEU A 320 3.62 -9.83 -32.71
CA LEU A 320 3.58 -10.62 -33.94
C LEU A 320 4.64 -10.16 -34.97
N VAL A 321 4.81 -8.84 -35.13
CA VAL A 321 5.79 -8.26 -36.06
C VAL A 321 7.23 -8.50 -35.58
N LYS A 322 7.49 -8.44 -34.26
CA LYS A 322 8.82 -8.64 -33.68
C LYS A 322 9.30 -10.10 -33.77
N HIS A 323 8.38 -11.08 -33.83
CA HIS A 323 8.70 -12.51 -33.77
C HIS A 323 8.19 -13.31 -34.99
N ARG A 324 8.01 -12.65 -36.14
CA ARG A 324 7.37 -13.20 -37.36
C ARG A 324 8.09 -14.36 -38.07
N THR A 325 9.29 -14.75 -37.63
CA THR A 325 10.17 -15.67 -38.38
C THR A 325 10.24 -17.10 -37.84
N GLU A 326 9.54 -17.46 -36.75
CA GLU A 326 9.73 -18.77 -36.10
C GLU A 326 8.39 -19.44 -35.72
N PRO A 327 7.89 -20.43 -36.49
CA PRO A 327 6.54 -21.00 -36.31
C PRO A 327 6.41 -21.94 -35.09
N VAL A 328 7.48 -22.60 -34.63
CA VAL A 328 7.48 -23.39 -33.38
C VAL A 328 7.40 -22.46 -32.16
N ASN A 329 7.95 -21.25 -32.28
CA ASN A 329 7.75 -20.21 -31.30
C ASN A 329 6.30 -19.73 -31.28
N ALA A 330 5.45 -19.88 -32.30
CA ALA A 330 4.08 -19.37 -32.27
C ALA A 330 3.19 -20.01 -31.16
N LEU A 331 3.38 -21.29 -30.82
CA LEU A 331 2.67 -21.96 -29.71
C LEU A 331 3.26 -21.61 -28.34
N LEU A 332 4.58 -21.50 -28.24
CA LEU A 332 5.28 -21.00 -27.05
C LEU A 332 5.03 -19.49 -26.85
N LEU A 333 4.78 -18.74 -27.92
CA LEU A 333 4.45 -17.31 -27.98
C LEU A 333 2.99 -17.04 -27.65
N LEU A 334 2.07 -17.96 -27.95
CA LEU A 334 0.70 -17.92 -27.44
C LEU A 334 0.68 -18.08 -25.92
N TRP A 335 1.56 -18.93 -25.39
CA TRP A 335 1.78 -19.05 -23.96
C TRP A 335 2.55 -17.85 -23.38
N THR A 336 3.58 -17.30 -24.04
CA THR A 336 4.28 -16.09 -23.57
C THR A 336 3.47 -14.81 -23.64
N TRP A 337 2.62 -14.69 -24.67
CA TRP A 337 1.57 -13.69 -24.73
C TRP A 337 0.57 -13.91 -23.61
N GLY A 338 0.04 -15.14 -23.44
CA GLY A 338 -0.90 -15.48 -22.37
C GLY A 338 -0.37 -15.12 -20.98
N VAL A 339 0.93 -15.35 -20.73
CA VAL A 339 1.60 -15.07 -19.45
C VAL A 339 1.97 -13.59 -19.27
N SER A 340 2.27 -12.88 -20.35
CA SER A 340 2.57 -11.44 -20.31
C SER A 340 1.32 -10.57 -20.40
N ARG A 341 0.14 -11.15 -20.62
CA ARG A 341 -1.13 -10.44 -20.49
C ARG A 341 -1.29 -10.01 -19.05
N THR A 342 -1.87 -8.82 -18.90
CA THR A 342 -2.47 -8.48 -17.63
C THR A 342 -3.57 -9.50 -17.37
N CYS A 343 -3.34 -10.39 -16.41
CA CYS A 343 -4.41 -11.23 -15.93
C CYS A 343 -5.35 -10.27 -15.20
N THR A 344 -6.61 -10.25 -15.60
CA THR A 344 -7.67 -9.68 -14.78
C THR A 344 -7.81 -10.58 -13.56
N ALA A 345 -6.88 -10.48 -12.60
CA ALA A 345 -7.07 -10.99 -11.26
C ALA A 345 -8.42 -10.42 -10.79
N ASP A 346 -9.39 -11.32 -10.52
CA ASP A 346 -10.81 -11.05 -10.29
C ASP A 346 -11.12 -9.56 -10.33
N GLN A 347 -11.29 -9.01 -11.54
CA GLN A 347 -11.76 -7.64 -11.64
C GLN A 347 -13.09 -7.66 -10.92
N GLU A 348 -13.12 -6.98 -9.77
CA GLU A 348 -14.33 -6.85 -8.96
C GLU A 348 -15.47 -6.56 -9.91
N MET A 349 -16.45 -7.45 -9.96
CA MET A 349 -17.54 -7.31 -10.90
C MET A 349 -18.12 -5.92 -10.70
N PRO A 350 -18.16 -5.07 -11.75
CA PRO A 350 -18.65 -3.72 -11.59
C PRO A 350 -20.06 -3.79 -11.01
N LEU A 351 -20.32 -2.94 -10.01
CA LEU A 351 -21.64 -2.82 -9.41
C LEU A 351 -22.67 -2.60 -10.52
N SER A 352 -23.75 -3.35 -10.49
CA SER A 352 -24.88 -3.13 -11.40
C SER A 352 -25.43 -1.73 -11.20
N ARG A 353 -26.07 -1.17 -12.24
CA ARG A 353 -26.69 0.17 -12.15
C ARG A 353 -27.70 0.26 -11.00
N HIS A 354 -28.40 -0.82 -10.72
CA HIS A 354 -29.34 -0.91 -9.60
C HIS A 354 -28.63 -0.82 -8.25
N GLU A 355 -27.57 -1.61 -8.04
CA GLU A 355 -26.75 -1.56 -6.82
C GLU A 355 -26.14 -0.17 -6.61
N GLN A 356 -25.58 0.44 -7.66
CA GLN A 356 -25.03 1.81 -7.59
C GLN A 356 -26.10 2.84 -7.19
N THR A 357 -27.30 2.74 -7.77
CA THR A 357 -28.41 3.66 -7.47
C THR A 357 -28.86 3.51 -6.02
N TYR A 358 -29.01 2.26 -5.56
CA TYR A 358 -29.38 1.96 -4.19
C TYR A 358 -28.36 2.51 -3.19
N LEU A 359 -27.07 2.23 -3.40
CA LEU A 359 -25.99 2.67 -2.52
C LEU A 359 -25.83 4.20 -2.50
N THR A 360 -25.95 4.84 -3.67
CA THR A 360 -25.95 6.31 -3.75
C THR A 360 -27.17 6.90 -3.02
N GLY A 361 -28.32 6.22 -3.06
CA GLY A 361 -29.50 6.57 -2.29
C GLY A 361 -29.25 6.56 -0.79
N VAL A 362 -28.72 5.45 -0.27
CA VAL A 362 -28.33 5.29 1.15
C VAL A 362 -27.33 6.36 1.57
N ALA A 363 -26.30 6.61 0.75
CA ALA A 363 -25.30 7.63 1.02
C ALA A 363 -25.92 9.05 1.05
N ARG A 364 -26.84 9.36 0.13
CA ARG A 364 -27.56 10.66 0.12
C ARG A 364 -28.44 10.83 1.35
N ASP A 365 -29.13 9.78 1.76
CA ASP A 365 -29.99 9.80 2.93
C ASP A 365 -29.15 9.93 4.22
N THR A 366 -27.95 9.33 4.26
CA THR A 366 -26.97 9.50 5.34
C THR A 366 -26.45 10.95 5.40
N TRP A 367 -26.13 11.55 4.25
CA TRP A 367 -25.68 12.96 4.18
C TRP A 367 -26.69 13.95 4.77
N ARG A 368 -28.00 13.65 4.74
CA ARG A 368 -29.03 14.51 5.35
C ARG A 368 -28.81 14.74 6.84
N LEU A 369 -28.18 13.79 7.55
CA LEU A 369 -27.83 13.98 8.96
C LEU A 369 -27.01 15.27 9.16
N PHE A 370 -25.98 15.45 8.33
CA PHE A 370 -25.10 16.62 8.42
C PHE A 370 -25.77 17.89 7.89
N GLU A 371 -26.63 17.79 6.88
CA GLU A 371 -27.42 18.94 6.41
C GLU A 371 -28.38 19.45 7.48
N ARG A 372 -28.95 18.54 8.28
CA ARG A 372 -29.90 18.85 9.34
C ARG A 372 -29.22 19.37 10.61
N CYS A 373 -28.10 18.76 11.00
CA CYS A 373 -27.55 18.95 12.35
C CYS A 373 -26.28 19.81 12.40
N VAL A 374 -25.66 20.14 11.26
CA VAL A 374 -24.44 20.95 11.25
C VAL A 374 -24.73 22.36 10.78
N GLY A 375 -24.82 23.27 11.74
CA GLY A 375 -25.10 24.69 11.51
C GLY A 375 -24.41 25.60 12.53
N PRO A 376 -24.66 26.92 12.46
CA PRO A 376 -24.05 27.90 13.36
C PRO A 376 -24.36 27.66 14.84
N ASP A 377 -25.55 27.15 15.16
CA ASP A 377 -26.00 26.87 16.54
C ASP A 377 -25.11 25.81 17.24
N ASP A 378 -24.52 24.91 16.46
CA ASP A 378 -23.59 23.87 16.90
C ASP A 378 -22.15 24.16 16.48
N ARG A 379 -21.84 25.44 16.19
CA ARG A 379 -20.51 25.92 15.75
C ARG A 379 -19.95 25.15 14.55
N HIS A 380 -20.83 24.69 13.67
CA HIS A 380 -20.51 23.87 12.51
C HIS A 380 -19.80 22.54 12.86
N LEU A 381 -19.99 22.01 14.06
CA LEU A 381 -19.51 20.70 14.49
C LEU A 381 -20.59 19.62 14.29
N PRO A 382 -20.21 18.39 13.89
CA PRO A 382 -21.16 17.27 13.78
C PRO A 382 -21.54 16.72 15.16
N PRO A 383 -22.81 16.35 15.39
CA PRO A 383 -23.24 15.71 16.63
C PRO A 383 -22.71 14.27 16.73
N ASP A 384 -22.73 13.72 17.94
CA ASP A 384 -22.41 12.31 18.21
C ASP A 384 -23.53 11.37 17.75
N ASN A 385 -24.78 11.71 18.05
CA ASN A 385 -25.93 10.98 17.57
C ASN A 385 -27.17 11.88 17.42
N LEU A 386 -28.12 11.38 16.63
CA LEU A 386 -29.47 11.90 16.53
C LEU A 386 -30.44 10.74 16.72
N GLN A 387 -31.21 10.76 17.80
CA GLN A 387 -32.31 9.84 18.04
C GLN A 387 -33.61 10.51 17.59
N ILE A 388 -34.37 9.85 16.71
CA ILE A 388 -35.63 10.41 16.16
C ILE A 388 -36.89 9.80 16.80
N SER A 389 -36.74 8.74 17.59
CA SER A 389 -37.83 8.01 18.24
C SER A 389 -37.43 7.65 19.66
N PRO A 390 -38.27 7.91 20.68
CA PRO A 390 -39.67 8.38 20.57
C PRO A 390 -39.83 9.87 20.18
N HIS A 391 -38.82 10.69 20.41
CA HIS A 391 -38.76 12.10 20.00
C HIS A 391 -37.38 12.43 19.44
N ASP A 392 -37.27 13.57 18.74
CA ASP A 392 -36.00 14.09 18.25
C ASP A 392 -35.11 14.54 19.43
N MET A 393 -33.99 13.84 19.63
CA MET A 393 -32.97 14.13 20.63
C MET A 393 -31.62 14.20 19.93
N LEU A 394 -31.06 15.40 19.87
CA LEU A 394 -29.73 15.66 19.32
C LEU A 394 -28.71 15.66 20.45
N ALA A 395 -27.66 14.85 20.35
CA ALA A 395 -26.55 14.95 21.28
C ALA A 395 -25.66 16.13 20.92
N HIS A 396 -25.73 17.20 21.71
CA HIS A 396 -24.87 18.39 21.59
C HIS A 396 -23.44 18.12 22.08
N ARG A 397 -22.85 17.03 21.62
CA ARG A 397 -21.44 16.68 21.85
C ARG A 397 -20.83 16.11 20.59
N THR A 398 -19.52 16.25 20.43
CA THR A 398 -18.78 15.71 19.29
C THR A 398 -17.45 15.10 19.71
N SER A 399 -16.93 14.22 18.87
CA SER A 399 -15.63 13.57 19.04
C SER A 399 -14.69 13.90 17.87
N PRO A 400 -13.36 13.76 18.04
CA PRO A 400 -12.42 13.94 16.94
C PRO A 400 -12.73 13.04 15.74
N THR A 401 -13.15 11.79 15.95
CA THR A 401 -13.54 10.88 14.87
C THR A 401 -14.77 11.39 14.11
N ASN A 402 -15.80 11.90 14.81
CA ASN A 402 -17.01 12.44 14.17
C ASN A 402 -16.69 13.67 13.33
N ILE A 403 -15.84 14.57 13.84
CA ILE A 403 -15.33 15.74 13.11
C ILE A 403 -14.64 15.30 11.82
N GLY A 404 -13.70 14.35 11.91
CA GLY A 404 -12.97 13.84 10.75
C GLY A 404 -13.90 13.24 9.69
N LEU A 405 -14.81 12.35 10.10
CA LEU A 405 -15.78 11.72 9.21
C LEU A 405 -16.69 12.75 8.52
N TYR A 406 -17.14 13.78 9.25
CA TYR A 406 -17.93 14.86 8.66
C TYR A 406 -17.14 15.64 7.60
N MET A 407 -15.92 16.08 7.91
CA MET A 407 -15.10 16.85 6.96
C MET A 407 -14.81 16.05 5.68
N LEU A 408 -14.53 14.75 5.80
CA LEU A 408 -14.41 13.87 4.63
C LEU A 408 -15.75 13.72 3.89
N SER A 409 -16.86 13.59 4.62
CA SER A 409 -18.20 13.48 4.02
C SER A 409 -18.59 14.73 3.23
N VAL A 410 -18.17 15.93 3.64
CA VAL A 410 -18.38 17.17 2.86
C VAL A 410 -17.66 17.08 1.50
N ALA A 411 -16.42 16.60 1.48
CA ALA A 411 -15.68 16.38 0.24
C ALA A 411 -16.38 15.32 -0.65
N CYS A 412 -16.85 14.22 -0.06
CA CYS A 412 -17.64 13.21 -0.78
C CYS A 412 -18.96 13.79 -1.33
N ALA A 413 -19.68 14.62 -0.58
CA ALA A 413 -20.92 15.24 -1.03
C ALA A 413 -20.70 16.14 -2.24
N ARG A 414 -19.57 16.88 -2.29
CA ARG A 414 -19.17 17.64 -3.48
C ARG A 414 -18.86 16.74 -4.67
N GLN A 415 -18.15 15.64 -4.42
CA GLN A 415 -17.81 14.66 -5.46
C GLN A 415 -19.06 13.96 -6.02
N PHE A 416 -20.06 13.69 -5.19
CA PHE A 416 -21.37 13.18 -5.62
C PHE A 416 -22.23 14.24 -6.33
N GLY A 417 -21.88 15.53 -6.23
CA GLY A 417 -22.62 16.65 -6.81
C GLY A 417 -23.82 17.12 -5.96
N TRP A 418 -23.97 16.63 -4.73
CA TRP A 418 -25.05 17.06 -3.83
C TRP A 418 -24.86 18.50 -3.34
N ILE A 419 -23.60 18.92 -3.22
CA ILE A 419 -23.22 20.32 -2.96
C ILE A 419 -22.23 20.80 -4.01
N GLY A 420 -22.22 22.10 -4.27
CA GLY A 420 -21.21 22.81 -5.06
C GLY A 420 -19.97 23.17 -4.23
N THR A 421 -18.96 23.71 -4.91
CA THR A 421 -17.68 24.12 -4.31
C THR A 421 -17.84 25.28 -3.34
N GLN A 422 -18.75 26.22 -3.60
CA GLN A 422 -19.01 27.31 -2.65
C GLN A 422 -19.54 26.77 -1.31
N ASP A 423 -20.43 25.80 -1.34
CA ASP A 423 -20.99 25.21 -0.11
C ASP A 423 -19.99 24.27 0.58
N LEU A 424 -19.13 23.58 -0.17
CA LEU A 424 -18.00 22.83 0.41
C LEU A 424 -17.05 23.77 1.16
N LEU A 425 -16.62 24.88 0.52
CA LEU A 425 -15.72 25.85 1.13
C LEU A 425 -16.34 26.45 2.39
N ALA A 426 -17.60 26.92 2.32
CA ALA A 426 -18.29 27.48 3.46
C ALA A 426 -18.36 26.52 4.65
N ARG A 427 -18.68 25.23 4.41
CA ARG A 427 -18.77 24.22 5.47
C ARG A 427 -17.41 23.90 6.08
N LEU A 428 -16.40 23.64 5.25
CA LEU A 428 -15.08 23.23 5.74
C LEU A 428 -14.33 24.38 6.40
N GLU A 429 -14.40 25.60 5.85
CA GLU A 429 -13.76 26.78 6.45
C GLU A 429 -14.41 27.14 7.80
N ALA A 430 -15.74 27.08 7.90
CA ALA A 430 -16.43 27.34 9.17
C ALA A 430 -16.09 26.29 10.24
N THR A 431 -16.05 25.02 9.87
CA THR A 431 -15.64 23.93 10.77
C THR A 431 -14.19 24.12 11.21
N LEU A 432 -13.28 24.39 10.27
CA LEU A 432 -11.87 24.63 10.57
C LEU A 432 -11.68 25.84 11.50
N ALA A 433 -12.40 26.93 11.27
CA ALA A 433 -12.36 28.10 12.14
C ALA A 433 -12.73 27.72 13.59
N THR A 434 -13.77 26.91 13.77
CA THR A 434 -14.12 26.38 15.10
C THR A 434 -12.99 25.52 15.68
N LEU A 435 -12.45 24.57 14.91
CA LEU A 435 -11.39 23.66 15.39
C LEU A 435 -10.13 24.39 15.88
N LEU A 436 -9.79 25.52 15.26
CA LEU A 436 -8.64 26.33 15.68
C LEU A 436 -8.83 26.96 17.07
N THR A 437 -10.07 27.14 17.52
CA THR A 437 -10.41 27.72 18.84
C THR A 437 -10.54 26.68 19.95
N LEU A 438 -10.71 25.39 19.62
CA LEU A 438 -10.94 24.34 20.62
C LEU A 438 -9.70 24.09 21.48
N GLN A 439 -9.93 23.83 22.77
CA GLN A 439 -8.89 23.45 23.72
C GLN A 439 -8.20 22.15 23.28
N ARG A 440 -6.87 22.12 23.29
CA ARG A 440 -6.04 20.98 22.85
C ARG A 440 -4.99 20.63 23.89
N HIS A 441 -4.48 19.40 23.86
CA HIS A 441 -3.35 18.95 24.67
C HIS A 441 -2.26 18.40 23.76
N ARG A 442 -1.10 19.06 23.68
CA ARG A 442 0.03 18.65 22.81
C ARG A 442 -0.40 18.41 21.35
N GLY A 443 -1.25 19.29 20.83
CA GLY A 443 -1.81 19.16 19.48
C GLY A 443 -2.99 18.19 19.34
N HIS A 444 -3.28 17.36 20.35
CA HIS A 444 -4.45 16.49 20.36
C HIS A 444 -5.74 17.22 20.75
N PHE A 445 -6.83 16.88 20.09
CA PHE A 445 -8.18 17.24 20.50
C PHE A 445 -8.64 16.35 21.67
N MET A 446 -9.51 16.89 22.52
CA MET A 446 -10.19 16.16 23.58
C MET A 446 -11.22 15.21 22.98
N ASN A 447 -11.50 14.13 23.69
CA ASN A 447 -12.41 13.09 23.24
C ASN A 447 -13.84 13.58 23.04
N TRP A 448 -14.24 14.56 23.84
CA TRP A 448 -15.59 15.10 23.84
C TRP A 448 -15.57 16.62 23.98
N TYR A 449 -16.29 17.30 23.08
CA TYR A 449 -16.62 18.71 23.18
C TYR A 449 -18.13 18.90 23.15
N ASP A 450 -18.63 19.87 23.89
CA ASP A 450 -19.99 20.36 23.72
C ASP A 450 -20.09 21.21 22.44
N THR A 451 -21.07 20.93 21.57
CA THR A 451 -21.13 21.56 20.24
C THR A 451 -21.60 23.01 20.28
N GLN A 452 -22.33 23.41 21.31
CA GLN A 452 -22.89 24.77 21.44
C GLN A 452 -21.89 25.73 22.10
N SER A 453 -21.20 25.26 23.14
CA SER A 453 -20.23 26.03 23.93
C SER A 453 -18.78 25.82 23.51
N GLY A 454 -18.47 24.77 22.74
CA GLY A 454 -17.11 24.40 22.32
C GLY A 454 -16.17 24.03 23.48
N GLU A 455 -16.71 23.89 24.70
CA GLU A 455 -15.94 23.51 25.87
C GLU A 455 -15.61 22.02 25.83
N ALA A 456 -14.42 21.67 26.32
CA ALA A 456 -14.04 20.28 26.50
C ALA A 456 -14.84 19.67 27.66
N LEU A 457 -15.50 18.54 27.41
CA LEU A 457 -16.28 17.86 28.44
C LEU A 457 -15.37 17.12 29.42
N LEU A 458 -15.76 17.13 30.70
CA LEU A 458 -15.04 16.42 31.75
C LEU A 458 -15.43 14.93 31.79
N PRO A 459 -14.47 14.02 32.07
CA PRO A 459 -13.04 14.28 32.24
C PRO A 459 -12.36 14.59 30.89
N MET A 460 -11.46 15.58 30.88
CA MET A 460 -10.64 15.88 29.71
C MET A 460 -9.72 14.68 29.40
N TYR A 461 -10.00 14.03 28.27
CA TYR A 461 -9.36 12.79 27.88
C TYR A 461 -8.84 12.89 26.44
N VAL A 462 -7.63 12.43 26.19
CA VAL A 462 -7.06 12.30 24.85
C VAL A 462 -7.10 10.83 24.46
N SER A 463 -7.89 10.51 23.42
CA SER A 463 -7.97 9.18 22.83
C SER A 463 -6.92 9.01 21.73
N THR A 464 -6.12 7.95 21.81
CA THR A 464 -5.11 7.65 20.79
C THR A 464 -5.76 7.34 19.45
N VAL A 465 -6.87 6.59 19.45
CA VAL A 465 -7.53 6.21 18.22
C VAL A 465 -8.27 7.37 17.57
N ASP A 466 -8.99 8.17 18.34
CA ASP A 466 -9.74 9.30 17.79
C ASP A 466 -8.82 10.37 17.23
N SER A 467 -7.65 10.56 17.85
CA SER A 467 -6.61 11.44 17.33
C SER A 467 -6.12 10.98 15.94
N GLY A 468 -5.78 9.70 15.79
CA GLY A 468 -5.30 9.18 14.50
C GLY A 468 -6.39 9.12 13.44
N ASN A 469 -7.63 8.82 13.84
CA ASN A 469 -8.78 8.88 12.95
C ASN A 469 -9.00 10.31 12.43
N LEU A 470 -9.04 11.31 13.31
CA LEU A 470 -9.14 12.70 12.89
C LEU A 470 -8.00 13.08 11.94
N SER A 471 -6.74 12.81 12.32
CA SER A 471 -5.57 13.09 11.45
C SER A 471 -5.71 12.44 10.06
N GLY A 472 -6.08 11.16 10.00
CA GLY A 472 -6.27 10.44 8.74
C GLY A 472 -7.37 11.03 7.87
N HIS A 473 -8.50 11.41 8.47
CA HIS A 473 -9.61 12.04 7.76
C HIS A 473 -9.33 13.48 7.34
N LEU A 474 -8.52 14.23 8.10
CA LEU A 474 -8.09 15.59 7.72
C LEU A 474 -7.11 15.54 6.55
N LEU A 475 -6.16 14.60 6.55
CA LEU A 475 -5.30 14.34 5.39
C LEU A 475 -6.14 13.90 4.19
N ALA A 476 -7.19 13.12 4.45
CA ALA A 476 -8.19 12.77 3.46
C ALA A 476 -8.84 14.07 2.89
N ALA A 477 -9.55 14.85 3.70
CA ALA A 477 -10.17 16.09 3.24
C ALA A 477 -9.18 17.06 2.54
N ALA A 478 -7.95 17.19 3.03
CA ALA A 478 -6.91 18.06 2.47
C ALA A 478 -6.57 17.75 1.02
N GLN A 479 -6.34 16.48 0.70
CA GLN A 479 -5.99 16.06 -0.65
C GLN A 479 -7.21 16.10 -1.59
N ALA A 480 -8.43 15.90 -1.08
CA ALA A 480 -9.63 16.12 -1.88
C ALA A 480 -9.76 17.60 -2.29
N CYS A 481 -9.48 18.54 -1.38
CA CYS A 481 -9.44 19.97 -1.71
C CYS A 481 -8.42 20.27 -2.82
N ARG A 482 -7.22 19.67 -2.77
CA ARG A 482 -6.21 19.84 -3.82
C ARG A 482 -6.64 19.29 -5.18
N GLU A 483 -7.31 18.15 -5.20
CA GLU A 483 -7.84 17.57 -6.45
C GLU A 483 -8.97 18.43 -7.02
N LEU A 484 -9.89 18.90 -6.19
CA LEU A 484 -10.98 19.79 -6.58
C LEU A 484 -10.46 21.15 -7.07
N ALA A 485 -9.33 21.63 -6.56
CA ALA A 485 -8.72 22.89 -6.99
C ALA A 485 -8.30 22.88 -8.47
N LEU A 486 -8.08 21.71 -9.08
CA LEU A 486 -7.77 21.59 -10.51
C LEU A 486 -8.96 22.00 -11.41
N SER A 487 -10.19 21.81 -10.93
CA SER A 487 -11.40 22.17 -11.66
C SER A 487 -12.53 22.50 -10.67
N PRO A 488 -12.47 23.66 -9.99
CA PRO A 488 -13.33 23.98 -8.86
C PRO A 488 -14.83 23.96 -9.22
N PHE A 489 -15.19 24.35 -10.44
CA PHE A 489 -16.59 24.45 -10.86
C PHE A 489 -17.00 23.36 -11.87
N ASP A 490 -16.42 22.15 -11.78
CA ASP A 490 -16.93 21.00 -12.56
C ASP A 490 -18.39 20.70 -12.18
N ASP A 491 -19.29 20.88 -13.15
CA ASP A 491 -20.74 20.77 -13.03
C ASP A 491 -21.26 19.38 -13.38
N ARG A 492 -20.43 18.49 -13.94
CA ARG A 492 -20.84 17.15 -14.40
C ARG A 492 -21.48 16.33 -13.28
N ALA A 493 -20.84 16.34 -12.11
CA ALA A 493 -21.36 15.64 -10.94
C ALA A 493 -22.67 16.29 -10.45
N GLY A 494 -22.74 17.62 -10.44
CA GLY A 494 -23.92 18.40 -10.06
C GLY A 494 -25.14 18.12 -10.92
N LEU A 495 -24.98 18.21 -12.24
CA LEU A 495 -26.03 17.87 -13.21
C LEU A 495 -26.48 16.41 -13.07
N GLY A 496 -25.53 15.50 -12.86
CA GLY A 496 -25.82 14.10 -12.57
C GLY A 496 -26.65 13.91 -11.30
N ALA A 497 -26.32 14.62 -10.22
CA ALA A 497 -27.03 14.57 -8.95
C ALA A 497 -28.45 15.15 -9.07
N ILE A 498 -28.63 16.27 -9.78
CA ILE A 498 -29.94 16.86 -10.06
C ILE A 498 -30.80 15.86 -10.85
N ALA A 499 -30.26 15.27 -11.91
CA ALA A 499 -30.96 14.25 -12.69
C ALA A 499 -31.35 13.02 -11.83
N ALA A 500 -30.43 12.54 -10.98
CA ALA A 500 -30.70 11.42 -10.08
C ALA A 500 -31.77 11.75 -9.03
N SER A 501 -31.77 12.96 -8.47
CA SER A 501 -32.81 13.41 -7.53
C SER A 501 -34.19 13.50 -8.19
N LEU A 502 -34.27 13.95 -9.44
CA LEU A 502 -35.51 13.95 -10.23
C LEU A 502 -36.01 12.52 -10.51
N GLN A 503 -35.11 11.59 -10.81
CA GLN A 503 -35.46 10.18 -11.00
C GLN A 503 -36.06 9.56 -9.72
N ARG A 504 -35.56 9.91 -8.54
CA ARG A 504 -36.14 9.47 -7.25
C ARG A 504 -37.51 10.09 -6.99
N LEU A 505 -37.73 11.33 -7.42
CA LEU A 505 -38.98 12.07 -7.21
C LEU A 505 -40.13 11.63 -8.12
N GLN A 506 -39.84 11.31 -9.39
CA GLN A 506 -40.84 11.06 -10.43
C GLN A 506 -41.91 10.01 -10.05
N PRO A 507 -41.57 8.84 -9.47
CA PRO A 507 -42.58 7.83 -9.11
C PRO A 507 -43.59 8.33 -8.07
N LEU A 508 -43.12 9.05 -7.05
CA LEU A 508 -43.97 9.59 -5.99
C LEU A 508 -44.80 10.78 -6.48
N LEU A 509 -44.24 11.61 -7.35
CA LEU A 509 -44.97 12.72 -7.98
C LEU A 509 -46.09 12.22 -8.90
N ALA A 510 -45.86 11.14 -9.66
CA ALA A 510 -46.86 10.52 -10.51
C ALA A 510 -48.05 9.97 -9.70
N GLN A 511 -47.79 9.51 -8.47
CA GLN A 511 -48.79 8.93 -7.57
C GLN A 511 -49.26 9.91 -6.47
N ARG A 512 -49.02 11.22 -6.62
CA ARG A 512 -49.23 12.24 -5.56
C ARG A 512 -50.61 12.23 -4.89
N ARG A 513 -51.65 11.77 -5.58
CA ARG A 513 -53.03 11.71 -5.07
C ARG A 513 -53.32 10.49 -4.19
N THR A 514 -52.50 9.43 -4.30
CA THR A 514 -52.71 8.13 -3.66
C THR A 514 -51.61 7.78 -2.67
N LEU A 515 -50.75 8.73 -2.29
CA LEU A 515 -49.63 8.48 -1.38
C LEU A 515 -50.10 8.21 0.05
N THR A 516 -49.54 7.15 0.64
CA THR A 516 -49.63 6.85 2.08
C THR A 516 -48.91 7.91 2.93
N THR A 517 -49.16 7.94 4.25
CA THR A 517 -48.49 8.87 5.18
C THR A 517 -46.96 8.76 5.13
N ILE A 518 -46.43 7.54 5.01
CA ILE A 518 -44.98 7.28 4.90
C ILE A 518 -44.46 7.86 3.58
N GLN A 519 -45.10 7.55 2.45
CA GLN A 519 -44.69 8.06 1.13
C GLN A 519 -44.82 9.58 1.01
N ARG A 520 -45.78 10.21 1.70
CA ARG A 520 -45.87 11.67 1.76
C ARG A 520 -44.68 12.27 2.52
N THR A 521 -44.22 11.60 3.56
CA THR A 521 -43.04 12.03 4.33
C THR A 521 -41.77 11.86 3.50
N GLU A 522 -41.64 10.72 2.82
CA GLU A 522 -40.55 10.46 1.87
C GLU A 522 -40.51 11.50 0.75
N LEU A 523 -41.66 11.82 0.14
CA LEU A 523 -41.76 12.85 -0.90
C LEU A 523 -41.28 14.22 -0.40
N LYS A 524 -41.64 14.61 0.83
CA LYS A 524 -41.18 15.88 1.42
C LYS A 524 -39.65 15.92 1.51
N TRP A 525 -39.02 14.84 1.95
CA TRP A 525 -37.56 14.77 2.05
C TRP A 525 -36.88 14.79 0.69
N LEU A 526 -37.39 14.04 -0.29
CA LEU A 526 -36.84 14.05 -1.65
C LEU A 526 -36.97 15.42 -2.34
N LEU A 527 -38.05 16.15 -2.08
CA LEU A 527 -38.23 17.51 -2.58
C LEU A 527 -37.22 18.47 -1.92
N ALA A 528 -36.99 18.32 -0.61
CA ALA A 528 -35.98 19.09 0.10
C ALA A 528 -34.57 18.82 -0.44
N ASP A 529 -34.22 17.55 -0.68
CA ASP A 529 -32.95 17.16 -1.29
C ASP A 529 -32.74 17.76 -2.67
N HIS A 530 -33.75 17.66 -3.53
CA HIS A 530 -33.70 18.19 -4.89
C HIS A 530 -33.51 19.71 -4.88
N ARG A 531 -34.24 20.40 -3.99
CA ARG A 531 -34.12 21.85 -3.80
C ARG A 531 -32.73 22.23 -3.28
N ALA A 532 -32.23 21.55 -2.25
CA ALA A 532 -30.92 21.81 -1.66
C ALA A 532 -29.80 21.60 -2.69
N THR A 533 -29.83 20.47 -3.39
CA THR A 533 -28.87 20.12 -4.45
C THR A 533 -28.89 21.16 -5.57
N SER A 534 -30.09 21.52 -6.06
CA SER A 534 -30.22 22.50 -7.15
C SER A 534 -29.76 23.90 -6.72
N ALA A 535 -30.11 24.32 -5.50
CA ALA A 535 -29.69 25.61 -4.96
C ALA A 535 -28.17 25.68 -4.79
N SER A 536 -27.53 24.62 -4.32
CA SER A 536 -26.08 24.54 -4.16
C SER A 536 -25.35 24.65 -5.50
N ASN A 537 -25.81 23.90 -6.51
CA ASN A 537 -25.24 23.97 -7.86
C ASN A 537 -25.49 25.32 -8.55
N LEU A 538 -26.62 25.98 -8.27
CA LEU A 538 -26.89 27.32 -8.78
C LEU A 538 -25.89 28.36 -8.24
N LYS A 539 -25.43 28.24 -6.99
CA LYS A 539 -24.40 29.14 -6.43
C LYS A 539 -23.10 29.05 -7.22
N ASP A 540 -22.67 27.84 -7.58
CA ASP A 540 -21.47 27.62 -8.39
C ASP A 540 -21.66 28.16 -9.82
N ALA A 541 -22.82 27.95 -10.44
CA ALA A 541 -23.12 28.50 -11.76
C ALA A 541 -23.12 30.03 -11.76
N GLN A 542 -23.70 30.65 -10.72
CA GLN A 542 -23.67 32.10 -10.53
C GLN A 542 -22.25 32.61 -10.29
N ALA A 543 -21.46 31.90 -9.48
CA ALA A 543 -20.06 32.23 -9.21
C ALA A 543 -19.23 32.25 -10.50
N LEU A 544 -19.41 31.24 -11.36
CA LEU A 544 -18.72 31.15 -12.65
C LEU A 544 -19.17 32.24 -13.63
N HIS A 545 -20.47 32.56 -13.67
CA HIS A 545 -21.04 33.53 -14.60
C HIS A 545 -20.72 34.98 -14.23
N ASN A 546 -20.72 35.31 -12.93
CA ASN A 546 -20.60 36.68 -12.46
C ASN A 546 -19.16 37.22 -12.51
N THR A 547 -18.13 36.38 -12.47
CA THR A 547 -16.73 36.86 -12.62
C THR A 547 -15.77 35.74 -13.05
N PRO A 548 -15.08 35.86 -14.20
CA PRO A 548 -14.09 34.87 -14.64
C PRO A 548 -12.93 34.64 -13.66
N THR A 549 -12.66 35.60 -12.76
CA THR A 549 -11.63 35.52 -11.72
C THR A 549 -12.03 34.65 -10.51
N GLN A 550 -13.30 34.24 -10.39
CA GLN A 550 -13.76 33.43 -9.25
C GLN A 550 -13.22 31.99 -9.28
N SER A 551 -12.89 31.45 -10.45
CA SER A 551 -12.32 30.09 -10.56
C SER A 551 -10.91 30.01 -9.93
N PRO A 552 -9.96 30.90 -10.28
CA PRO A 552 -8.70 31.02 -9.55
C PRO A 552 -8.87 31.24 -8.04
N ILE A 553 -9.77 32.14 -7.62
CA ILE A 553 -9.99 32.42 -6.18
C ILE A 553 -10.49 31.18 -5.43
N ALA A 554 -11.43 30.43 -6.02
CA ALA A 554 -11.92 29.19 -5.42
C ALA A 554 -10.82 28.12 -5.37
N ALA A 555 -9.99 28.01 -6.41
CA ALA A 555 -8.84 27.11 -6.42
C ALA A 555 -7.85 27.48 -5.30
N ASP A 556 -7.51 28.75 -5.15
CA ASP A 556 -6.59 29.24 -4.11
C ASP A 556 -7.14 28.97 -2.70
N ARG A 557 -8.45 29.20 -2.48
CA ARG A 557 -9.11 28.86 -1.21
C ARG A 557 -9.08 27.36 -0.92
N LEU A 558 -9.32 26.52 -1.92
CA LEU A 558 -9.23 25.06 -1.79
C LEU A 558 -7.80 24.61 -1.46
N LEU A 559 -6.78 25.19 -2.10
CA LEU A 559 -5.37 24.91 -1.80
C LEU A 559 -4.97 25.37 -0.40
N ALA A 560 -5.41 26.56 0.01
CA ALA A 560 -5.17 27.10 1.35
C ALA A 560 -5.84 26.24 2.43
N LEU A 561 -7.11 25.87 2.21
CA LEU A 561 -7.85 24.96 3.07
C LEU A 561 -7.15 23.59 3.15
N GLY A 562 -6.75 23.01 2.02
CA GLY A 562 -6.02 21.75 2.00
C GLY A 562 -4.71 21.81 2.79
N THR A 563 -3.97 22.91 2.68
CA THR A 563 -2.76 23.15 3.46
C THR A 563 -3.05 23.26 4.96
N ALA A 564 -4.09 23.99 5.35
CA ALA A 564 -4.46 24.17 6.76
C ALA A 564 -4.94 22.85 7.41
N LEU A 565 -5.73 22.05 6.69
CA LEU A 565 -6.19 20.74 7.16
C LEU A 565 -5.01 19.77 7.34
N GLU A 566 -4.07 19.77 6.39
CA GLU A 566 -2.86 18.96 6.49
C GLU A 566 -1.97 19.39 7.66
N GLN A 567 -1.76 20.69 7.85
CA GLN A 567 -1.02 21.21 9.01
C GLN A 567 -1.67 20.80 10.32
N LEU A 568 -3.00 20.90 10.43
CA LEU A 568 -3.74 20.50 11.61
C LEU A 568 -3.62 18.99 11.87
N ALA A 569 -3.66 18.17 10.83
CA ALA A 569 -3.53 16.72 10.94
C ALA A 569 -2.18 16.26 11.53
N TRP A 570 -1.10 17.02 11.32
CA TRP A 570 0.25 16.69 11.78
C TRP A 570 0.63 17.27 13.15
N GLN A 571 -0.19 18.16 13.73
CA GLN A 571 0.07 18.75 15.04
C GLN A 571 0.12 17.77 16.22
N PRO A 572 -0.72 16.71 16.32
CA PRO A 572 -0.73 15.83 17.48
C PRO A 572 0.61 15.12 17.70
N ASP A 573 1.18 15.22 18.91
CA ASP A 573 2.41 14.54 19.33
C ASP A 573 2.12 13.14 19.90
N TYR A 574 2.32 12.09 19.11
CA TYR A 574 2.02 10.73 19.54
C TYR A 574 3.04 10.15 20.53
N SER A 575 4.21 10.78 20.73
CA SER A 575 5.31 10.20 21.49
C SER A 575 4.97 9.93 22.96
N PHE A 576 4.15 10.78 23.60
CA PHE A 576 3.80 10.61 25.01
C PHE A 576 2.77 9.50 25.25
N LEU A 577 1.94 9.18 24.25
CA LEU A 577 0.99 8.07 24.27
C LEU A 577 1.68 6.73 24.01
N TYR A 578 2.94 6.74 23.56
CA TYR A 578 3.71 5.55 23.25
C TYR A 578 4.48 5.01 24.46
N SER A 579 4.41 3.70 24.68
CA SER A 579 5.21 3.01 25.67
C SER A 579 6.50 2.46 25.06
N HIS A 580 7.64 3.06 25.40
CA HIS A 580 8.94 2.56 24.94
C HIS A 580 9.27 1.16 25.48
N ARG A 581 8.67 0.73 26.60
CA ARG A 581 8.87 -0.60 27.19
C ARG A 581 8.06 -1.68 26.49
N ARG A 582 6.80 -1.38 26.15
CA ARG A 582 5.90 -2.35 25.48
C ARG A 582 5.96 -2.25 23.95
N HIS A 583 6.49 -1.16 23.43
CA HIS A 583 6.44 -0.78 22.01
C HIS A 583 5.03 -0.63 21.45
N LEU A 584 4.06 -0.28 22.30
CA LEU A 584 2.64 -0.13 21.98
C LEU A 584 2.11 1.22 22.45
N PHE A 585 0.97 1.62 21.90
CA PHE A 585 0.24 2.78 22.38
C PHE A 585 -0.63 2.44 23.58
N HIS A 586 -0.68 3.36 24.54
CA HIS A 586 -1.75 3.40 25.53
C HIS A 586 -3.10 3.69 24.85
N ILE A 587 -4.21 3.30 25.47
CA ILE A 587 -5.56 3.58 24.92
C ILE A 587 -5.82 5.10 24.87
N GLY A 588 -5.44 5.80 25.93
CA GLY A 588 -5.42 7.25 25.95
C GLY A 588 -4.81 7.81 27.22
N TYR A 589 -5.15 9.06 27.50
CA TYR A 589 -4.54 9.87 28.54
C TYR A 589 -5.56 10.80 29.21
N ARG A 590 -5.65 10.71 30.54
CA ARG A 590 -6.44 11.61 31.38
C ARG A 590 -5.61 12.85 31.71
N VAL A 591 -6.05 14.00 31.21
CA VAL A 591 -5.28 15.25 31.26
C VAL A 591 -5.12 15.77 32.69
N ALA A 592 -6.21 15.79 33.46
CA ALA A 592 -6.21 16.32 34.83
C ALA A 592 -5.32 15.49 35.79
N GLU A 593 -5.27 14.18 35.60
CA GLU A 593 -4.50 13.25 36.43
C GLU A 593 -3.06 13.05 35.94
N HIS A 594 -2.72 13.65 34.79
CA HIS A 594 -1.46 13.41 34.09
C HIS A 594 -1.14 11.91 33.89
N GLN A 595 -2.19 11.11 33.65
CA GLN A 595 -2.09 9.65 33.69
C GLN A 595 -2.45 9.02 32.34
N ARG A 596 -1.58 8.12 31.87
CA ARG A 596 -1.86 7.23 30.74
C ARG A 596 -2.64 6.02 31.22
N ASP A 597 -3.55 5.52 30.40
CA ASP A 597 -4.28 4.31 30.75
C ASP A 597 -3.36 3.10 30.91
N ALA A 598 -3.77 2.16 31.75
CA ALA A 598 -3.04 0.90 31.91
C ALA A 598 -3.19 -0.02 30.68
N GLY A 599 -4.27 0.14 29.91
CA GLY A 599 -4.54 -0.63 28.71
C GLY A 599 -3.73 -0.15 27.50
N PHE A 600 -3.52 -1.06 26.55
CA PHE A 600 -2.76 -0.82 25.32
C PHE A 600 -3.56 -1.26 24.09
N TYR A 601 -3.30 -0.59 22.97
CA TYR A 601 -3.65 -1.12 21.66
C TYR A 601 -2.57 -2.10 21.20
N ASP A 602 -2.86 -3.39 21.32
CA ASP A 602 -1.91 -4.48 21.11
C ASP A 602 -2.24 -5.37 19.91
N LEU A 603 -3.31 -5.11 19.15
CA LEU A 603 -3.71 -5.90 17.99
C LEU A 603 -3.54 -5.13 16.68
N LEU A 604 -3.13 -5.83 15.62
CA LEU A 604 -3.09 -5.29 14.26
C LEU A 604 -4.50 -5.16 13.65
N ALA A 605 -5.42 -6.06 14.00
CA ALA A 605 -6.83 -5.95 13.65
C ALA A 605 -7.56 -5.07 14.67
N SER A 606 -7.37 -3.76 14.52
CA SER A 606 -7.91 -2.71 15.40
C SER A 606 -8.06 -1.43 14.59
N GLU A 607 -9.04 -0.58 14.94
CA GLU A 607 -9.16 0.75 14.33
C GLU A 607 -7.90 1.62 14.57
N SER A 608 -7.17 1.40 15.67
CA SER A 608 -5.97 2.16 16.05
C SER A 608 -4.76 1.91 15.14
N ARG A 609 -4.85 0.95 14.20
CA ARG A 609 -3.79 0.72 13.22
C ARG A 609 -3.54 1.91 12.29
N LEU A 610 -4.57 2.72 12.04
CA LEU A 610 -4.42 3.96 11.29
C LEU A 610 -3.51 4.94 12.05
N THR A 611 -3.77 5.15 13.35
CA THR A 611 -2.90 5.96 14.24
C THR A 611 -1.47 5.44 14.23
N SER A 612 -1.32 4.11 14.32
CA SER A 612 -0.03 3.44 14.33
C SER A 612 0.78 3.77 13.08
N LEU A 613 0.15 3.70 11.91
CA LEU A 613 0.81 4.04 10.65
C LEU A 613 1.16 5.54 10.57
N LEU A 614 0.23 6.42 10.94
CA LEU A 614 0.44 7.87 10.89
C LEU A 614 1.58 8.32 11.82
N ALA A 615 1.63 7.80 13.05
CA ALA A 615 2.68 8.14 14.01
C ALA A 615 4.08 7.65 13.55
N ILE A 616 4.13 6.49 12.91
CA ILE A 616 5.38 5.97 12.29
C ILE A 616 5.78 6.84 11.10
N ALA A 617 4.82 7.19 10.23
CA ALA A 617 5.08 8.01 9.05
C ALA A 617 5.59 9.42 9.42
N LYS A 618 5.01 10.01 10.47
CA LYS A 618 5.44 11.30 11.03
C LYS A 618 6.83 11.24 11.69
N GLY A 619 7.21 10.06 12.19
CA GLY A 619 8.48 9.85 12.90
C GLY A 619 8.41 10.02 14.42
N ASP A 620 7.21 10.21 14.98
CA ASP A 620 6.98 10.28 16.43
C ASP A 620 7.26 8.92 17.10
N VAL A 621 7.01 7.83 16.38
CA VAL A 621 7.12 6.45 16.88
C VAL A 621 7.95 5.58 15.92
N PRO A 622 8.83 4.71 16.43
CA PRO A 622 9.68 3.88 15.59
C PRO A 622 8.89 2.77 14.87
N VAL A 623 9.38 2.34 13.69
CA VAL A 623 8.78 1.27 12.86
C VAL A 623 8.55 -0.03 13.64
N ARG A 624 9.39 -0.35 14.63
CA ARG A 624 9.23 -1.53 15.50
C ARG A 624 7.86 -1.62 16.20
N HIS A 625 7.16 -0.49 16.35
CA HIS A 625 5.78 -0.47 16.86
C HIS A 625 4.84 -1.35 16.00
N TRP A 626 4.94 -1.25 14.67
CA TRP A 626 4.13 -2.06 13.75
C TRP A 626 4.40 -3.57 13.87
N SER A 627 5.63 -3.93 14.20
CA SER A 627 6.06 -5.31 14.47
C SER A 627 5.68 -5.78 15.87
N ALA A 628 5.39 -4.87 16.81
CA ALA A 628 4.95 -5.21 18.16
C ALA A 628 3.44 -5.50 18.23
N LEU A 629 2.65 -5.01 17.27
CA LEU A 629 1.22 -5.31 17.18
C LEU A 629 0.98 -6.81 16.98
N GLY A 630 0.15 -7.38 17.85
CA GLY A 630 -0.25 -8.78 17.85
C GLY A 630 -1.03 -9.15 16.60
N ARG A 631 -0.69 -10.32 16.04
CA ARG A 631 -1.33 -10.90 14.84
C ARG A 631 -1.94 -12.25 15.21
N GLN A 632 -3.06 -12.20 15.92
CA GLN A 632 -3.78 -13.39 16.37
C GLN A 632 -4.51 -14.04 15.20
N PHE A 633 -3.84 -14.95 14.51
CA PHE A 633 -4.40 -15.60 13.33
C PHE A 633 -5.55 -16.55 13.67
N PHE A 634 -6.53 -16.62 12.77
CA PHE A 634 -7.57 -17.65 12.76
C PHE A 634 -7.85 -18.08 11.32
N ALA A 635 -8.50 -19.24 11.15
CA ALA A 635 -8.86 -19.75 9.82
C ALA A 635 -10.37 -19.69 9.57
N VAL A 636 -10.75 -19.21 8.38
CA VAL A 636 -12.10 -19.28 7.81
C VAL A 636 -12.01 -20.05 6.50
N GLY A 637 -12.28 -21.36 6.54
CA GLY A 637 -12.00 -22.24 5.41
C GLY A 637 -10.50 -22.28 5.09
N ALA A 638 -10.11 -21.92 3.87
CA ALA A 638 -8.71 -21.86 3.43
C ALA A 638 -8.07 -20.45 3.54
N SER A 639 -8.81 -19.46 4.06
CA SER A 639 -8.30 -18.10 4.28
C SER A 639 -7.84 -17.91 5.73
N ALA A 640 -6.67 -17.29 5.89
CA ALA A 640 -6.20 -16.81 7.18
C ALA A 640 -6.76 -15.41 7.43
N GLY A 641 -7.30 -15.18 8.62
CA GLY A 641 -7.73 -13.87 9.10
C GLY A 641 -7.05 -13.52 10.42
N LEU A 642 -7.28 -12.30 10.90
CA LEU A 642 -6.83 -11.82 12.21
C LEU A 642 -8.01 -11.61 13.15
N ARG A 643 -7.88 -12.00 14.42
CA ARG A 643 -8.85 -11.67 15.47
C ARG A 643 -8.66 -10.24 15.96
N SER A 644 -9.77 -9.57 16.25
CA SER A 644 -9.83 -8.27 16.89
C SER A 644 -10.27 -8.42 18.35
N TRP A 645 -10.39 -7.31 19.09
CA TRP A 645 -10.71 -7.38 20.51
C TRP A 645 -12.17 -7.78 20.73
N THR A 646 -13.11 -7.07 20.11
CA THR A 646 -14.56 -7.29 20.27
C THR A 646 -15.14 -8.16 19.16
N GLY A 647 -14.45 -8.33 18.04
CA GLY A 647 -14.96 -9.02 16.85
C GLY A 647 -15.96 -8.16 16.06
N SER A 648 -15.93 -6.84 16.29
CA SER A 648 -16.78 -5.86 15.64
C SER A 648 -16.32 -5.62 14.20
N MET A 649 -17.26 -5.47 13.27
CA MET A 649 -16.93 -5.15 11.88
C MET A 649 -16.18 -3.81 11.75
N PHE A 650 -16.44 -2.86 12.64
CA PHE A 650 -15.80 -1.54 12.66
C PHE A 650 -14.27 -1.61 12.82
N GLU A 651 -13.76 -2.46 13.73
CA GLU A 651 -12.31 -2.64 13.99
C GLU A 651 -11.54 -3.02 12.72
N TYR A 652 -12.21 -3.66 11.76
CA TYR A 652 -11.64 -4.07 10.48
C TYR A 652 -11.85 -3.06 9.36
N LEU A 653 -13.02 -2.43 9.26
CA LEU A 653 -13.37 -1.64 8.07
C LEU A 653 -13.07 -0.15 8.22
N MET A 654 -13.08 0.39 9.45
CA MET A 654 -12.92 1.82 9.68
C MET A 654 -11.58 2.36 9.15
N PRO A 655 -10.42 1.73 9.43
CA PRO A 655 -9.15 2.19 8.86
C PRO A 655 -9.18 2.21 7.33
N GLY A 656 -9.84 1.22 6.71
CA GLY A 656 -9.94 1.05 5.26
C GLY A 656 -10.70 2.16 4.53
N VAL A 657 -11.32 3.12 5.24
CA VAL A 657 -11.92 4.32 4.65
C VAL A 657 -10.85 5.23 4.05
N VAL A 658 -9.70 5.38 4.72
CA VAL A 658 -8.60 6.28 4.31
C VAL A 658 -7.26 5.55 4.14
N LEU A 659 -7.13 4.34 4.68
CA LEU A 659 -5.95 3.49 4.54
C LEU A 659 -6.11 2.53 3.36
N ASN A 660 -5.19 2.60 2.40
CA ASN A 660 -5.13 1.61 1.34
C ASN A 660 -4.52 0.31 1.86
N GLU A 661 -5.26 -0.80 1.75
CA GLU A 661 -4.82 -2.14 2.09
C GLU A 661 -4.64 -2.95 0.80
N PRO A 662 -3.39 -3.10 0.30
CA PRO A 662 -3.14 -3.75 -0.98
C PRO A 662 -3.68 -5.17 -1.02
N TYR A 663 -4.14 -5.58 -2.20
CA TYR A 663 -4.56 -6.96 -2.45
C TYR A 663 -3.42 -7.94 -2.13
N GLY A 664 -3.74 -9.06 -1.50
CA GLY A 664 -2.75 -10.04 -1.04
C GLY A 664 -1.97 -9.63 0.23
N SER A 665 -2.24 -8.45 0.80
CA SER A 665 -1.70 -8.10 2.12
C SER A 665 -2.43 -8.85 3.24
N VAL A 666 -1.75 -9.07 4.36
CA VAL A 666 -2.35 -9.69 5.56
C VAL A 666 -3.57 -8.93 6.06
N LEU A 667 -3.55 -7.59 6.00
CA LEU A 667 -4.68 -6.75 6.41
C LEU A 667 -5.88 -6.93 5.47
N HIS A 668 -5.63 -6.92 4.16
CA HIS A 668 -6.68 -7.15 3.17
C HIS A 668 -7.34 -8.52 3.35
N GLU A 669 -6.54 -9.58 3.46
CA GLU A 669 -7.04 -10.93 3.72
C GLU A 669 -7.79 -11.01 5.06
N ALA A 670 -7.31 -10.34 6.11
CA ALA A 670 -7.98 -10.30 7.40
C ALA A 670 -9.35 -9.62 7.34
N CYS A 671 -9.48 -8.48 6.65
CA CYS A 671 -10.74 -7.79 6.44
C CYS A 671 -11.74 -8.66 5.66
N HIS A 672 -11.30 -9.33 4.59
CA HIS A 672 -12.15 -10.24 3.82
C HIS A 672 -12.53 -11.51 4.60
N ALA A 673 -11.62 -12.08 5.39
CA ALA A 673 -11.90 -13.22 6.26
C ALA A 673 -12.92 -12.85 7.35
N ALA A 674 -12.79 -11.67 7.96
CA ALA A 674 -13.75 -11.15 8.94
C ALA A 674 -15.15 -10.97 8.33
N LEU A 675 -15.25 -10.38 7.13
CA LEU A 675 -16.53 -10.26 6.40
C LEU A 675 -17.15 -11.62 6.07
N ARG A 676 -16.35 -12.60 5.63
CA ARG A 676 -16.84 -13.97 5.37
C ARG A 676 -17.37 -14.62 6.65
N GLU A 677 -16.65 -14.49 7.75
CA GLU A 677 -17.10 -15.02 9.04
C GLU A 677 -18.37 -14.34 9.53
N GLN A 678 -18.50 -13.02 9.38
CA GLN A 678 -19.74 -12.28 9.67
C GLN A 678 -20.95 -12.85 8.90
N VAL A 679 -20.78 -13.12 7.60
CA VAL A 679 -21.84 -13.73 6.77
C VAL A 679 -22.14 -15.16 7.21
N LEU A 680 -21.12 -15.98 7.50
CA LEU A 680 -21.30 -17.36 7.94
C LEU A 680 -22.01 -17.43 9.30
N PHE A 681 -21.58 -16.62 10.26
CA PHE A 681 -22.19 -16.51 11.58
C PHE A 681 -23.66 -16.10 11.48
N ALA A 682 -23.95 -15.04 10.72
CA ALA A 682 -25.30 -14.54 10.53
C ALA A 682 -26.24 -15.58 9.88
N LYS A 683 -25.76 -16.32 8.87
CA LYS A 683 -26.50 -17.43 8.25
C LYS A 683 -26.80 -18.54 9.27
N ALA A 684 -25.82 -18.92 10.09
CA ALA A 684 -26.01 -19.93 11.12
C ALA A 684 -27.02 -19.50 12.19
N GLN A 685 -27.00 -18.23 12.58
CA GLN A 685 -27.90 -17.65 13.57
C GLN A 685 -29.25 -17.17 13.00
N ARG A 686 -29.43 -17.23 11.68
CA ARG A 686 -30.62 -16.73 10.96
C ARG A 686 -30.92 -15.24 11.25
N VAL A 687 -29.88 -14.43 11.32
CA VAL A 687 -29.95 -12.97 11.48
C VAL A 687 -29.29 -12.26 10.29
N PRO A 688 -29.55 -10.97 10.05
CA PRO A 688 -28.75 -10.18 9.11
C PRO A 688 -27.28 -10.11 9.57
N TRP A 689 -26.35 -10.05 8.61
CA TRP A 689 -24.94 -9.87 8.91
C TRP A 689 -24.57 -8.38 8.96
N GLY A 690 -23.39 -8.08 9.50
CA GLY A 690 -22.90 -6.71 9.72
C GLY A 690 -22.92 -6.30 11.18
N ILE A 691 -22.54 -7.22 12.07
CA ILE A 691 -22.55 -7.01 13.52
C ILE A 691 -21.36 -6.11 13.87
N SER A 692 -21.65 -4.99 14.54
CA SER A 692 -20.71 -3.97 14.93
C SER A 692 -21.19 -3.27 16.19
N GLU A 693 -20.30 -2.59 16.88
CA GLU A 693 -20.63 -1.78 18.06
C GLU A 693 -21.71 -0.75 17.70
N SER A 694 -22.77 -0.70 18.51
CA SER A 694 -23.92 0.14 18.21
C SER A 694 -24.79 0.37 19.45
N ALA A 695 -25.67 1.37 19.37
CA ALA A 695 -26.81 1.45 20.27
C ALA A 695 -27.75 0.24 20.08
N TYR A 696 -28.49 -0.13 21.12
CA TYR A 696 -29.48 -1.20 21.11
C TYR A 696 -30.78 -0.77 21.80
N ALA A 697 -31.86 -1.52 21.58
CA ALA A 697 -33.22 -1.19 22.00
C ALA A 697 -33.47 -1.42 23.51
N ALA A 698 -32.53 -1.03 24.35
CA ALA A 698 -32.76 -0.77 25.77
C ALA A 698 -32.64 0.73 25.99
N SER A 699 -33.50 1.30 26.83
CA SER A 699 -33.45 2.71 27.18
C SER A 699 -33.23 2.89 28.67
N ASP A 700 -32.50 3.94 29.04
CA ASP A 700 -32.46 4.40 30.42
C ASP A 700 -33.72 5.22 30.77
N PHE A 701 -33.74 5.82 31.96
CA PHE A 701 -34.83 6.68 32.43
C PHE A 701 -34.99 7.97 31.59
N THR A 702 -34.00 8.33 30.76
CA THR A 702 -34.05 9.47 29.83
C THR A 702 -34.61 9.10 28.46
N LEU A 703 -35.00 7.82 28.28
CA LEU A 703 -35.43 7.24 27.00
C LEU A 703 -34.32 7.22 25.94
N ALA A 704 -33.06 7.45 26.32
CA ALA A 704 -31.92 7.35 25.43
C ALA A 704 -31.54 5.88 25.22
N TYR A 705 -31.29 5.48 23.97
CA TYR A 705 -30.84 4.13 23.67
C TYR A 705 -29.46 3.84 24.28
N GLN A 706 -29.30 2.66 24.87
CA GLN A 706 -28.04 2.20 25.45
C GLN A 706 -27.07 1.68 24.40
N TYR A 707 -25.78 1.68 24.71
CA TYR A 707 -24.70 1.29 23.80
C TYR A 707 -24.04 -0.02 24.22
N ALA A 708 -23.65 -0.87 23.25
CA ALA A 708 -22.91 -2.10 23.53
C ALA A 708 -21.89 -2.45 22.42
N PRO A 709 -20.73 -3.04 22.81
CA PRO A 709 -19.67 -3.42 21.89
C PRO A 709 -19.96 -4.79 21.24
N HIS A 710 -20.92 -4.82 20.33
CA HIS A 710 -21.30 -6.07 19.64
C HIS A 710 -20.23 -6.56 18.67
N GLY A 711 -20.04 -7.87 18.62
CA GLY A 711 -19.14 -8.50 17.65
C GLY A 711 -19.39 -9.99 17.48
N VAL A 712 -18.74 -10.58 16.48
CA VAL A 712 -18.85 -12.01 16.19
C VAL A 712 -17.89 -12.78 17.12
N PRO A 713 -18.37 -13.75 17.92
CA PRO A 713 -17.54 -14.43 18.93
C PRO A 713 -16.29 -15.12 18.37
N ARG A 714 -16.31 -15.63 17.13
CA ARG A 714 -15.14 -16.25 16.50
C ARG A 714 -14.05 -15.25 16.08
N LEU A 715 -14.43 -14.00 15.89
CA LEU A 715 -13.54 -12.88 15.57
C LEU A 715 -12.98 -12.21 16.83
N ALA A 716 -13.68 -12.32 17.95
CA ALA A 716 -13.33 -11.70 19.21
C ALA A 716 -12.27 -12.48 20.00
N LEU A 717 -11.38 -11.74 20.67
CA LEU A 717 -10.54 -12.28 21.75
C LEU A 717 -11.25 -12.19 23.11
N ARG A 718 -12.05 -11.14 23.31
CA ARG A 718 -12.89 -11.03 24.50
C ARG A 718 -13.93 -12.16 24.50
N ARG A 719 -14.16 -12.76 25.66
CA ARG A 719 -15.29 -13.68 25.86
C ARG A 719 -16.57 -12.84 25.98
N THR A 720 -17.36 -12.81 24.93
CA THR A 720 -18.67 -12.15 24.93
C THR A 720 -19.71 -13.03 25.61
N PRO A 721 -20.39 -12.56 26.67
CA PRO A 721 -21.54 -13.25 27.26
C PRO A 721 -22.64 -13.51 26.20
N PRO A 722 -23.38 -14.64 26.22
CA PRO A 722 -24.38 -14.98 25.20
C PRO A 722 -25.51 -13.95 25.05
N ASP A 723 -25.78 -13.18 26.10
CA ASP A 723 -26.76 -12.10 26.20
C ASP A 723 -26.30 -10.79 25.54
N GLU A 724 -24.99 -10.57 25.37
CA GLU A 724 -24.42 -9.43 24.64
C GLU A 724 -24.36 -9.67 23.11
N THR A 725 -24.67 -10.89 22.64
CA THR A 725 -24.87 -11.17 21.21
C THR A 725 -26.20 -10.58 20.74
N CYS A 726 -26.18 -9.34 20.28
CA CYS A 726 -27.39 -8.62 19.85
C CYS A 726 -28.13 -9.38 18.73
N LYS A 727 -29.31 -9.92 19.06
CA LYS A 727 -30.30 -10.43 18.07
C LYS A 727 -31.04 -9.29 17.37
N CYS A 728 -30.76 -8.03 17.73
CA CYS A 728 -31.57 -6.86 17.41
C CYS A 728 -30.94 -5.90 16.39
N CYS A 729 -29.84 -6.27 15.70
CA CYS A 729 -29.34 -5.56 14.52
C CYS A 729 -30.27 -5.77 13.31
N LYS A 730 -31.57 -5.51 13.46
CA LYS A 730 -32.54 -5.64 12.36
C LYS A 730 -32.43 -4.52 11.32
N ASN A 731 -31.89 -3.33 11.63
CA ASN A 731 -32.30 -2.15 10.85
C ASN A 731 -31.22 -1.22 10.28
N TRP A 732 -29.90 -1.39 10.50
CA TRP A 732 -28.94 -0.40 9.95
C TRP A 732 -28.06 -0.90 8.80
N VAL A 733 -27.67 -2.18 8.81
CA VAL A 733 -26.90 -2.75 7.69
C VAL A 733 -27.68 -3.83 6.94
N ALA A 734 -28.79 -4.33 7.50
CA ALA A 734 -29.55 -5.45 6.97
C ALA A 734 -30.13 -5.19 5.56
N GLU A 735 -30.75 -4.02 5.33
CA GLU A 735 -31.37 -3.73 4.02
C GLU A 735 -30.33 -3.51 2.92
N ALA A 736 -29.23 -2.82 3.23
CA ALA A 736 -28.12 -2.67 2.28
C ALA A 736 -27.43 -4.01 2.00
N ASN A 737 -27.34 -4.86 3.02
CA ASN A 737 -26.71 -6.17 2.94
C ASN A 737 -27.53 -7.23 2.21
N THR A 738 -28.86 -7.12 2.11
CA THR A 738 -29.67 -8.11 1.38
C THR A 738 -29.36 -8.11 -0.13
N ALA A 739 -29.20 -6.92 -0.74
CA ALA A 739 -28.79 -6.79 -2.14
C ALA A 739 -27.29 -7.11 -2.35
N LEU A 740 -26.46 -6.77 -1.36
CA LEU A 740 -24.99 -6.90 -1.41
C LEU A 740 -24.43 -8.29 -1.00
N SER A 741 -25.23 -9.15 -0.34
CA SER A 741 -24.74 -10.39 0.31
C SER A 741 -24.13 -11.42 -0.63
N LYS A 742 -24.39 -11.34 -1.94
CA LYS A 742 -23.78 -12.24 -2.94
C LYS A 742 -22.44 -11.74 -3.49
N ARG A 743 -22.05 -10.47 -3.28
CA ARG A 743 -20.87 -9.84 -3.94
C ARG A 743 -19.87 -9.16 -3.01
N LEU A 744 -20.20 -8.88 -1.74
CA LEU A 744 -19.25 -8.25 -0.80
C LEU A 744 -18.08 -9.16 -0.37
N THR A 745 -18.13 -10.46 -0.65
CA THR A 745 -16.93 -11.32 -0.53
C THR A 745 -15.86 -11.03 -1.59
N THR A 746 -16.19 -10.22 -2.61
CA THR A 746 -15.36 -9.89 -3.78
C THR A 746 -15.20 -8.38 -4.03
N LEU A 747 -15.75 -7.53 -3.16
CA LEU A 747 -15.66 -6.07 -3.29
C LEU A 747 -14.79 -5.49 -2.15
N ARG A 748 -13.92 -4.54 -2.47
CA ARG A 748 -13.12 -3.79 -1.49
C ARG A 748 -14.04 -3.17 -0.43
N PRO A 749 -13.60 -3.14 0.83
CA PRO A 749 -14.19 -2.27 1.87
C PRO A 749 -14.36 -0.80 1.43
N GLY A 750 -13.53 -0.31 0.51
CA GLY A 750 -13.60 1.04 -0.07
C GLY A 750 -14.36 1.18 -1.40
N ALA A 751 -14.97 0.14 -1.96
CA ALA A 751 -15.75 0.23 -3.21
C ALA A 751 -17.05 1.05 -3.07
N LEU A 752 -17.45 1.33 -1.82
CA LEU A 752 -18.58 2.19 -1.44
C LEU A 752 -18.23 3.67 -1.36
N VAL A 753 -16.94 4.00 -1.30
CA VAL A 753 -16.44 5.36 -1.49
C VAL A 753 -16.25 5.54 -2.99
N VAL A 754 -16.73 6.68 -3.51
CA VAL A 754 -16.57 7.10 -4.92
C VAL A 754 -15.22 6.63 -5.47
N LYS A 755 -15.23 6.06 -6.70
CA LYS A 755 -14.06 5.63 -7.52
C LYS A 755 -12.74 5.83 -6.79
N PRO A 756 -11.94 4.79 -6.48
CA PRO A 756 -10.68 4.95 -5.76
C PRO A 756 -9.94 6.15 -6.34
N LEU A 757 -9.96 7.25 -5.57
CA LEU A 757 -9.46 8.53 -6.02
C LEU A 757 -8.00 8.25 -6.40
N PRO A 758 -7.62 8.46 -7.67
CA PRO A 758 -6.36 7.97 -8.16
C PRO A 758 -5.24 8.78 -7.52
N ARG A 759 -4.49 8.12 -6.62
CA ARG A 759 -3.28 8.61 -5.90
C ARG A 759 -3.56 9.34 -4.60
N TRP A 760 -3.81 8.58 -3.53
CA TRP A 760 -3.81 9.14 -2.18
C TRP A 760 -2.47 8.91 -1.50
N ILE A 761 -1.93 10.05 -1.08
CA ILE A 761 -0.65 10.38 -0.46
C ILE A 761 0.60 9.96 -1.26
N PRO A 762 1.20 10.86 -2.06
CA PRO A 762 2.66 10.87 -2.14
C PRO A 762 3.16 11.36 -0.77
N LEU A 763 3.14 10.49 0.24
CA LEU A 763 3.80 10.68 1.56
C LEU A 763 5.32 10.91 1.41
N TRP A 764 5.83 10.92 0.17
CA TRP A 764 7.23 10.72 -0.19
C TRP A 764 7.78 11.79 -1.13
N ARG A 765 7.13 12.96 -1.23
CA ARG A 765 7.80 14.15 -1.79
C ARG A 765 8.24 15.06 -0.66
N THR A 766 9.42 14.71 -0.14
CA THR A 766 10.41 15.62 0.45
C THR A 766 9.90 17.02 0.77
N THR A 767 9.51 17.26 2.02
CA THR A 767 9.86 18.52 2.67
C THR A 767 11.39 18.62 2.62
N LYS A 768 11.90 19.35 1.63
CA LYS A 768 13.25 19.89 1.68
C LYS A 768 13.36 20.69 2.99
N ALA A 769 14.31 20.31 3.83
CA ALA A 769 14.96 21.29 4.69
C ALA A 769 15.83 22.18 3.80
#